data_AF-A0A9P9YGN6-F1
#
_entry.id   AF-A0A9P9YGN6-F1
#
_cell.length_a   1.000
_cell.length_b   1.000
_cell.length_c   1.000
_cell.angle_alpha   90.00
_cell.angle_beta   90.00
_cell.angle_gamma   90.00
#
_symmetry.space_group_name_H-M   'P 1'
#
loop_
_entity.id
_entity.type
_entity.pdbx_description
1 polymer ?
#
loop_
_entity_poly.entity_id
_entity_poly.type
_entity_poly.pdbx_seq_one_letter_code
_entity_poly.pdbx_strand_id
1 'polypeptide(L)'
;WSDGRNSQCLHVRLSHGGWLIGRHLTTHNGRHMRAFMGVPYAEPPLGDLRFRPPVAMAAWEGERLAIKDAPICLQRDPFRRDMTPKLNGSLPVMVWFHGGGWQCGSGISSFYGPDFLLDHDVVLVSANFRLGPLGFLSTETVDCPGNNGLKDQLEVLRWVRASVTYHMLSEKSRGLLHRGIAQSGTYFNPWAQPAHKGVAAARATKLAELVGCGSAKEWPQKLECLRERPAEDIVASLYDMFVWDFDPMIPFPPVIEPEHEGAFLTVPPRQALKPHGLELPLLVLPVVLNYDHHEDSVQQRITQRIESFYFKAGHDYDKANHQNLTDLISDGWFVAGIDEYLRLRMSQGGVAPTYVYLFDHKGAASFTEIFKGGRNEFYGACHAEELQYLFPIGRELNPNPTNASFHLPTWRPASGYPVEYARLGTKIEDSSIIFRLENELMQQRADFWRDLQPHLPSTMTANGMEIPMLKTNGHERLTSLDKSMPPASPTLPSPTIRRNKSDGKLMAQDVKEARVKVIYTGGTIGMVRNERNVLAPIPNALVRSIRKYPNIHDEEYALRRFGASASMAPLVLPFVQGVDRRIIYQVSEYTPLLDSSNMTMNDWARIASDIQQSYEFFDGFVVLHGTDTLSYTASALSFMLENLGKTVIITGSQIPIFETRTDGKDNFTSALIIAGNYIIPEVCIFFGHKLMHVNVDYRQIFRPCSIERFTVHLNLDENVGLLRIFPSISHSTFRAFLAPPIRGVVLQSFGSGNIPSNRTDLIDELRAADERGCPNGTVAEIYDTGKVLCDLGVIPGYDMTPEAALSKLAYVIGKEEWSLEVKKQMMQSNLRGELTALKAPKIEDFDLVDAVARSLHLSSPQELDQLGETLFPAMINAAVAEGDPKKINNLKAYGADLSGTNHDQRTALHLACQLGNVEIVKYLLQNGVSVHVRDRYDRTPLLEAVSTDSHEIIQLLINCGAHLTGSSRAVGEQLCAAAARGSIMRLKSYQFAGADLSQADPSGRTALHVAALHGYPEVVQYVLPYFENPQEKDMLGLTALDYAERGGHVAVIEVLKMPN
;
A
#
# COMPACT_ATOMS: atom_id res chain seq x y z
N TRP A 1 9.37 -27.94 -7.74
CA TRP A 1 10.27 -29.00 -7.24
C TRP A 1 10.43 -30.03 -8.35
N SER A 2 11.66 -30.30 -8.79
CA SER A 2 11.94 -31.16 -9.94
C SER A 2 13.17 -32.04 -9.67
N ASP A 3 12.92 -33.35 -9.66
CA ASP A 3 13.87 -34.47 -9.51
C ASP A 3 14.69 -34.54 -8.21
N GLY A 4 15.08 -35.77 -7.83
CA GLY A 4 15.66 -36.12 -6.53
C GLY A 4 15.43 -37.57 -6.07
N ARG A 5 15.38 -38.52 -7.03
CA ARG A 5 15.45 -40.00 -6.94
C ARG A 5 15.39 -40.71 -5.55
N ASN A 6 14.64 -41.82 -5.54
CA ASN A 6 14.64 -42.90 -4.53
C ASN A 6 14.09 -42.57 -3.13
N SER A 7 12.77 -42.59 -3.00
CA SER A 7 12.11 -43.08 -1.77
C SER A 7 11.11 -44.19 -2.14
N GLN A 8 10.77 -45.06 -1.19
CA GLN A 8 9.94 -46.24 -1.46
C GLN A 8 8.51 -45.83 -1.88
N CYS A 9 7.94 -46.52 -2.87
CA CYS A 9 6.53 -46.37 -3.22
C CYS A 9 5.65 -46.95 -2.10
N LEU A 10 4.57 -46.27 -1.75
CA LEU A 10 3.70 -46.65 -0.63
C LEU A 10 2.44 -47.33 -1.13
N HIS A 11 2.42 -48.66 -1.11
CA HIS A 11 1.29 -49.45 -1.58
C HIS A 11 0.28 -49.64 -0.44
N VAL A 12 -0.96 -49.19 -0.64
CA VAL A 12 -2.10 -49.40 0.27
C VAL A 12 -3.21 -50.10 -0.49
N ARG A 13 -3.71 -51.22 0.04
CA ARG A 13 -4.83 -51.96 -0.53
C ARG A 13 -6.15 -51.50 0.09
N LEU A 14 -7.14 -51.23 -0.76
CA LEU A 14 -8.48 -50.84 -0.34
C LEU A 14 -9.39 -52.06 -0.09
N SER A 15 -10.49 -51.84 0.61
CA SER A 15 -11.48 -52.88 0.98
C SER A 15 -12.08 -53.61 -0.22
N HIS A 16 -12.20 -52.93 -1.37
CA HIS A 16 -12.65 -53.50 -2.64
C HIS A 16 -11.53 -54.14 -3.48
N GLY A 17 -10.36 -54.41 -2.88
CA GLY A 17 -9.29 -55.22 -3.47
C GLY A 17 -8.23 -54.48 -4.30
N GLY A 18 -8.55 -53.29 -4.83
CA GLY A 18 -7.62 -52.44 -5.60
C GLY A 18 -6.54 -51.77 -4.75
N TRP A 19 -5.49 -51.26 -5.40
CA TRP A 19 -4.34 -50.64 -4.75
C TRP A 19 -4.22 -49.14 -5.05
N LEU A 20 -3.65 -48.41 -4.09
CA LEU A 20 -3.18 -47.03 -4.20
C LEU A 20 -1.66 -46.98 -4.00
N ILE A 21 -0.96 -46.17 -4.80
CA ILE A 21 0.49 -45.91 -4.68
C ILE A 21 0.73 -44.46 -4.23
N GLY A 22 1.20 -44.28 -2.99
CA GLY A 22 1.56 -43.00 -2.39
C GLY A 22 3.06 -42.67 -2.42
N ARG A 23 3.46 -41.51 -1.86
CA ARG A 23 4.88 -41.03 -1.81
C ARG A 23 5.31 -40.55 -0.41
N HIS A 24 6.60 -40.69 -0.09
CA HIS A 24 7.15 -40.13 1.16
C HIS A 24 7.51 -38.64 1.04
N LEU A 25 7.27 -37.88 2.12
CA LEU A 25 7.50 -36.43 2.26
C LEU A 25 7.89 -36.10 3.73
N THR A 26 8.02 -34.80 4.10
CA THR A 26 8.51 -34.32 5.42
C THR A 26 7.84 -32.99 5.85
N THR A 27 7.64 -32.74 7.16
CA THR A 27 6.99 -31.50 7.68
C THR A 27 7.97 -30.32 7.80
N HIS A 28 7.44 -29.13 8.11
CA HIS A 28 8.22 -27.98 8.55
C HIS A 28 9.19 -28.32 9.70
N ASN A 29 8.75 -29.07 10.72
CA ASN A 29 9.58 -29.51 11.85
C ASN A 29 10.34 -30.83 11.59
N GLY A 30 10.44 -31.29 10.34
CA GLY A 30 11.23 -32.47 9.97
C GLY A 30 10.55 -33.83 10.19
N ARG A 31 9.28 -33.89 10.58
CA ARG A 31 8.56 -35.15 10.84
C ARG A 31 8.30 -35.90 9.52
N HIS A 32 8.69 -37.18 9.48
CA HIS A 32 8.55 -38.03 8.29
C HIS A 32 7.11 -38.51 8.05
N MET A 33 6.82 -38.79 6.77
CA MET A 33 5.49 -38.60 6.22
C MET A 33 5.26 -39.41 4.91
N ARG A 34 4.01 -39.74 4.56
CA ARG A 34 3.59 -40.83 3.65
C ARG A 34 2.37 -40.55 2.72
N ALA A 35 2.31 -39.46 1.96
CA ALA A 35 1.13 -38.99 1.20
C ALA A 35 0.35 -39.99 0.33
N PHE A 36 -0.97 -39.77 0.29
CA PHE A 36 -1.88 -40.17 -0.78
C PHE A 36 -2.70 -38.93 -1.18
N MET A 37 -2.61 -38.50 -2.45
CA MET A 37 -3.31 -37.33 -2.99
C MET A 37 -4.02 -37.70 -4.29
N GLY A 38 -5.08 -36.98 -4.64
CA GLY A 38 -5.86 -37.24 -5.86
C GLY A 38 -6.67 -38.55 -5.81
N VAL A 39 -6.95 -39.06 -4.60
CA VAL A 39 -7.80 -40.25 -4.41
C VAL A 39 -9.27 -39.84 -4.65
N PRO A 40 -9.98 -40.45 -5.62
CA PRO A 40 -11.38 -40.15 -5.88
C PRO A 40 -12.32 -40.89 -4.91
N TYR A 41 -13.46 -40.27 -4.61
CA TYR A 41 -14.56 -40.86 -3.83
C TYR A 41 -15.81 -41.14 -4.68
N ALA A 42 -16.00 -40.39 -5.77
CA ALA A 42 -17.13 -40.47 -6.69
C ALA A 42 -16.66 -40.45 -8.15
N GLU A 43 -17.51 -40.91 -9.06
CA GLU A 43 -17.29 -40.79 -10.51
C GLU A 43 -17.27 -39.32 -10.96
N PRO A 44 -16.45 -38.95 -11.97
CA PRO A 44 -16.39 -37.59 -12.48
C PRO A 44 -17.78 -37.11 -12.97
N PRO A 45 -18.30 -35.97 -12.48
CA PRO A 45 -19.65 -35.47 -12.81
C PRO A 45 -19.70 -34.79 -14.19
N LEU A 46 -19.33 -35.54 -15.22
CA LEU A 46 -19.23 -35.14 -16.63
C LEU A 46 -20.43 -35.66 -17.44
N GLY A 47 -20.73 -35.02 -18.57
CA GLY A 47 -21.86 -35.36 -19.43
C GLY A 47 -23.18 -35.48 -18.64
N ASP A 48 -23.82 -36.64 -18.75
CA ASP A 48 -25.06 -37.00 -18.04
C ASP A 48 -25.01 -36.89 -16.51
N LEU A 49 -23.82 -37.00 -15.90
CA LEU A 49 -23.63 -36.86 -14.46
C LEU A 49 -23.54 -35.38 -14.00
N ARG A 50 -23.39 -34.43 -14.93
CA ARG A 50 -23.43 -33.00 -14.60
C ARG A 50 -24.84 -32.64 -14.10
N PHE A 51 -24.88 -31.88 -13.00
CA PHE A 51 -26.06 -31.51 -12.21
C PHE A 51 -26.83 -32.67 -11.53
N ARG A 52 -26.34 -33.91 -11.59
CA ARG A 52 -26.89 -35.04 -10.81
C ARG A 52 -26.16 -35.23 -9.47
N PRO A 53 -26.77 -35.93 -8.49
CA PRO A 53 -26.07 -36.40 -7.29
C PRO A 53 -24.79 -37.19 -7.64
N PRO A 54 -23.77 -37.20 -6.78
CA PRO A 54 -22.57 -37.99 -7.01
C PRO A 54 -22.90 -39.49 -7.06
N VAL A 55 -22.23 -40.20 -7.96
CA VAL A 55 -22.22 -41.66 -8.01
C VAL A 55 -20.96 -42.13 -7.32
N ALA A 56 -21.07 -42.92 -6.25
CA ALA A 56 -19.91 -43.47 -5.54
C ALA A 56 -19.03 -44.28 -6.50
N MET A 57 -17.69 -44.10 -6.40
CA MET A 57 -16.78 -44.68 -7.39
C MET A 57 -16.83 -46.22 -7.41
N ALA A 58 -16.85 -46.80 -8.62
CA ALA A 58 -16.76 -48.24 -8.80
C ALA A 58 -15.42 -48.81 -8.30
N ALA A 59 -15.47 -50.04 -7.82
CA ALA A 59 -14.26 -50.78 -7.41
C ALA A 59 -13.33 -50.98 -8.62
N TRP A 60 -12.07 -50.56 -8.49
CA TRP A 60 -11.04 -50.83 -9.50
C TRP A 60 -10.11 -51.99 -9.11
N GLU A 61 -9.60 -52.68 -10.12
CA GLU A 61 -8.51 -53.65 -10.01
C GLU A 61 -7.16 -52.99 -10.37
N GLY A 62 -6.05 -53.64 -10.00
CA GLY A 62 -4.71 -53.11 -10.23
C GLY A 62 -4.31 -51.95 -9.31
N GLU A 63 -3.31 -51.18 -9.73
CA GLU A 63 -2.70 -50.11 -8.94
C GLU A 63 -3.01 -48.71 -9.50
N ARG A 64 -3.43 -47.80 -8.63
CA ARG A 64 -3.75 -46.41 -8.97
C ARG A 64 -2.77 -45.45 -8.30
N LEU A 65 -2.15 -44.58 -9.10
CA LEU A 65 -1.13 -43.65 -8.63
C LEU A 65 -1.73 -42.43 -7.91
N ALA A 66 -1.33 -42.19 -6.66
CA ALA A 66 -1.87 -41.17 -5.76
C ALA A 66 -0.78 -40.19 -5.27
N ILE A 67 0.11 -39.76 -6.18
CA ILE A 67 1.32 -38.96 -5.86
C ILE A 67 1.23 -37.47 -6.26
N LYS A 68 0.06 -37.00 -6.71
CA LYS A 68 -0.23 -35.60 -7.08
C LYS A 68 -1.64 -35.23 -6.62
N ASP A 69 -1.89 -33.95 -6.35
CA ASP A 69 -3.22 -33.42 -6.12
C ASP A 69 -4.16 -33.64 -7.33
N ALA A 70 -5.47 -33.71 -7.08
CA ALA A 70 -6.48 -33.73 -8.14
C ALA A 70 -6.64 -32.32 -8.76
N PRO A 71 -7.18 -32.20 -9.99
CA PRO A 71 -7.65 -30.92 -10.51
C PRO A 71 -8.65 -30.27 -9.56
N ILE A 72 -8.61 -28.93 -9.47
CA ILE A 72 -9.61 -28.16 -8.72
C ILE A 72 -10.98 -28.29 -9.39
N CYS A 73 -12.06 -28.19 -8.61
CA CYS A 73 -13.39 -28.02 -9.18
C CYS A 73 -13.46 -26.67 -9.92
N LEU A 74 -14.08 -26.65 -11.10
CA LEU A 74 -14.08 -25.47 -11.96
C LEU A 74 -14.77 -24.29 -11.27
N GLN A 75 -14.05 -23.17 -11.22
CA GLN A 75 -14.37 -21.97 -10.45
C GLN A 75 -13.59 -20.78 -11.05
N ARG A 76 -14.01 -19.56 -10.73
CA ARG A 76 -13.27 -18.34 -11.05
C ARG A 76 -12.56 -17.85 -9.78
N ASP A 77 -11.40 -18.45 -9.47
CA ASP A 77 -10.59 -18.10 -8.30
C ASP A 77 -9.86 -16.75 -8.50
N PRO A 78 -10.02 -15.77 -7.59
CA PRO A 78 -9.22 -14.55 -7.61
C PRO A 78 -7.82 -14.67 -6.98
N PHE A 79 -7.45 -15.79 -6.32
CA PHE A 79 -6.46 -15.74 -5.24
C PHE A 79 -5.17 -16.57 -5.30
N ARG A 80 -4.95 -17.67 -6.08
CA ARG A 80 -3.59 -18.34 -6.05
C ARG A 80 -3.05 -19.23 -7.19
N ARG A 81 -1.84 -19.78 -6.94
CA ARG A 81 -0.97 -20.70 -7.72
C ARG A 81 -0.24 -21.70 -6.75
N ASP A 82 0.17 -22.90 -7.21
CA ASP A 82 0.49 -24.13 -6.41
C ASP A 82 2.01 -24.46 -6.17
N MET A 83 2.52 -25.61 -5.63
CA MET A 83 1.99 -26.96 -5.23
C MET A 83 2.90 -27.67 -4.17
N THR A 84 2.49 -28.85 -3.64
CA THR A 84 2.54 -29.15 -2.17
C THR A 84 2.64 -30.66 -1.73
N PRO A 85 2.60 -31.01 -0.40
CA PRO A 85 2.75 -32.37 0.19
C PRO A 85 1.39 -33.05 0.65
N LYS A 86 1.26 -34.26 1.27
CA LYS A 86 1.60 -34.61 2.69
C LYS A 86 1.69 -36.12 3.12
N LEU A 87 0.73 -36.76 3.86
CA LEU A 87 1.03 -37.85 4.85
C LEU A 87 0.15 -39.13 4.83
N ASN A 88 0.50 -40.14 5.66
CA ASN A 88 -0.33 -41.30 6.08
C ASN A 88 0.15 -41.95 7.41
N GLY A 89 -0.77 -42.30 8.33
CA GLY A 89 -0.52 -43.03 9.60
C GLY A 89 -1.79 -43.17 10.45
N SER A 90 -1.98 -44.29 11.16
CA SER A 90 -3.24 -44.61 11.87
C SER A 90 -3.42 -43.79 13.15
N LEU A 91 -4.22 -42.73 13.07
CA LEU A 91 -4.34 -41.65 14.06
C LEU A 91 -5.80 -41.11 14.05
N PRO A 92 -6.28 -40.36 15.06
CA PRO A 92 -7.62 -39.75 15.06
C PRO A 92 -7.86 -38.89 13.81
N VAL A 93 -9.03 -39.03 13.19
CA VAL A 93 -9.31 -38.49 11.85
C VAL A 93 -10.01 -37.14 11.90
N MET A 94 -9.42 -36.15 11.23
CA MET A 94 -9.97 -34.83 10.93
C MET A 94 -10.25 -34.75 9.43
N VAL A 95 -11.49 -34.52 9.03
CA VAL A 95 -11.81 -34.08 7.65
C VAL A 95 -11.90 -32.57 7.62
N TRP A 96 -11.29 -31.97 6.61
CA TRP A 96 -11.38 -30.55 6.31
C TRP A 96 -12.16 -30.33 5.02
N PHE A 97 -13.27 -29.61 5.11
CA PHE A 97 -13.96 -29.02 3.97
C PHE A 97 -13.66 -27.54 3.93
N HIS A 98 -13.34 -27.03 2.73
CA HIS A 98 -12.92 -25.65 2.55
C HIS A 98 -14.10 -24.66 2.59
N GLY A 99 -13.76 -23.41 2.91
CA GLY A 99 -14.65 -22.26 2.74
C GLY A 99 -14.74 -21.80 1.28
N GLY A 100 -14.95 -20.50 1.07
CA GLY A 100 -15.08 -19.90 -0.27
C GLY A 100 -16.52 -19.69 -0.75
N GLY A 101 -17.46 -19.46 0.18
CA GLY A 101 -18.82 -19.01 -0.15
C GLY A 101 -19.60 -19.91 -1.11
N TRP A 102 -19.35 -21.23 -1.06
CA TRP A 102 -19.86 -22.26 -1.98
C TRP A 102 -19.48 -22.07 -3.47
N GLN A 103 -18.63 -21.09 -3.80
CA GLN A 103 -18.33 -20.65 -5.17
C GLN A 103 -16.87 -20.87 -5.58
N CYS A 104 -15.93 -20.78 -4.63
CA CYS A 104 -14.50 -21.00 -4.84
C CYS A 104 -13.87 -21.82 -3.69
N GLY A 105 -12.56 -22.03 -3.76
CA GLY A 105 -11.79 -22.87 -2.84
C GLY A 105 -11.54 -24.28 -3.37
N SER A 106 -10.64 -24.99 -2.73
CA SER A 106 -10.27 -26.36 -3.11
C SER A 106 -9.66 -27.11 -1.93
N GLY A 107 -9.87 -28.42 -1.85
CA GLY A 107 -9.27 -29.30 -0.85
C GLY A 107 -7.83 -29.73 -1.18
N ILE A 108 -7.26 -29.26 -2.29
CA ILE A 108 -5.88 -29.55 -2.66
C ILE A 108 -4.88 -28.92 -1.68
N SER A 109 -3.70 -29.52 -1.59
CA SER A 109 -2.72 -29.18 -0.57
C SER A 109 -2.09 -27.79 -0.72
N SER A 110 -2.28 -27.09 -1.85
CA SER A 110 -1.77 -25.71 -2.07
C SER A 110 -2.62 -24.65 -1.37
N PHE A 111 -3.91 -24.94 -1.18
CA PHE A 111 -4.82 -24.15 -0.38
C PHE A 111 -4.70 -24.52 1.11
N TYR A 112 -4.72 -25.83 1.41
CA TYR A 112 -4.73 -26.35 2.78
C TYR A 112 -3.58 -27.34 3.01
N GLY A 113 -2.36 -26.81 3.01
CA GLY A 113 -1.15 -27.58 3.29
C GLY A 113 -1.25 -28.27 4.66
N PRO A 114 -1.16 -29.60 4.78
CA PRO A 114 -1.37 -30.25 6.07
C PRO A 114 -0.20 -30.10 7.08
N ASP A 115 0.74 -29.17 6.85
CA ASP A 115 2.04 -29.02 7.55
C ASP A 115 1.96 -28.96 9.06
N PHE A 116 1.34 -27.92 9.63
CA PHE A 116 1.28 -27.74 11.08
C PHE A 116 0.44 -28.83 11.76
N LEU A 117 -0.76 -29.12 11.22
CA LEU A 117 -1.67 -30.11 11.81
C LEU A 117 -1.07 -31.52 11.91
N LEU A 118 -0.24 -31.96 10.95
CA LEU A 118 0.42 -33.27 11.03
C LEU A 118 1.89 -33.23 11.48
N ASP A 119 2.30 -32.21 12.24
CA ASP A 119 3.31 -32.40 13.28
C ASP A 119 2.71 -33.14 14.50
N HIS A 120 1.38 -33.06 14.68
CA HIS A 120 0.62 -33.81 15.69
C HIS A 120 0.15 -35.19 15.19
N ASP A 121 -0.28 -36.01 16.13
CA ASP A 121 -0.77 -37.37 15.93
C ASP A 121 -2.25 -37.41 15.48
N VAL A 122 -2.52 -36.95 14.25
CA VAL A 122 -3.84 -37.01 13.59
C VAL A 122 -3.74 -37.52 12.14
N VAL A 123 -4.85 -38.02 11.58
CA VAL A 123 -5.05 -38.13 10.13
C VAL A 123 -5.80 -36.90 9.67
N LEU A 124 -5.30 -36.21 8.64
CA LEU A 124 -6.03 -35.13 7.98
C LEU A 124 -6.39 -35.55 6.56
N VAL A 125 -7.68 -35.48 6.22
CA VAL A 125 -8.19 -35.62 4.85
C VAL A 125 -8.85 -34.30 4.45
N SER A 126 -8.43 -33.73 3.33
CA SER A 126 -9.10 -32.61 2.66
C SER A 126 -9.70 -33.07 1.34
N ALA A 127 -10.82 -32.48 0.93
CA ALA A 127 -11.54 -32.92 -0.27
C ALA A 127 -12.12 -31.76 -1.08
N ASN A 128 -12.20 -31.96 -2.40
CA ASN A 128 -12.90 -31.07 -3.33
C ASN A 128 -14.38 -31.51 -3.41
N PHE A 129 -15.30 -30.56 -3.48
CA PHE A 129 -16.73 -30.77 -3.74
C PHE A 129 -17.19 -29.75 -4.80
N ARG A 130 -18.30 -30.01 -5.52
CA ARG A 130 -18.76 -29.10 -6.58
C ARG A 130 -19.23 -27.76 -6.02
N LEU A 131 -18.96 -26.70 -6.80
CA LEU A 131 -19.14 -25.29 -6.42
C LEU A 131 -20.04 -24.55 -7.42
N GLY A 132 -20.55 -23.40 -6.98
CA GLY A 132 -21.37 -22.49 -7.78
C GLY A 132 -22.56 -23.20 -8.46
N PRO A 133 -22.91 -22.85 -9.71
CA PRO A 133 -24.00 -23.53 -10.41
C PRO A 133 -23.75 -25.04 -10.60
N LEU A 134 -22.50 -25.48 -10.77
CA LEU A 134 -22.18 -26.90 -10.97
C LEU A 134 -22.48 -27.76 -9.72
N GLY A 135 -22.42 -27.17 -8.52
CA GLY A 135 -22.75 -27.82 -7.24
C GLY A 135 -24.14 -27.50 -6.67
N PHE A 136 -24.71 -26.34 -6.99
CA PHE A 136 -25.85 -25.77 -6.27
C PHE A 136 -26.98 -25.24 -7.16
N LEU A 137 -26.93 -25.46 -8.49
CA LEU A 137 -28.09 -25.24 -9.36
C LEU A 137 -29.30 -26.05 -8.85
N SER A 138 -30.44 -25.38 -8.70
CA SER A 138 -31.71 -26.01 -8.36
C SER A 138 -32.85 -25.40 -9.16
N THR A 139 -33.75 -26.27 -9.60
CA THR A 139 -35.01 -25.91 -10.26
C THR A 139 -36.19 -25.89 -9.28
N GLU A 140 -35.95 -26.23 -8.02
CA GLU A 140 -36.97 -26.54 -6.99
C GLU A 140 -37.90 -27.71 -7.37
N THR A 141 -37.53 -28.48 -8.41
CA THR A 141 -38.19 -29.72 -8.86
C THR A 141 -37.27 -30.93 -8.72
N VAL A 142 -37.80 -32.13 -8.94
CA VAL A 142 -37.04 -33.39 -8.89
C VAL A 142 -36.04 -33.56 -10.05
N ASP A 143 -36.19 -32.82 -11.16
CA ASP A 143 -35.28 -32.93 -12.33
C ASP A 143 -33.86 -32.43 -12.02
N CYS A 144 -33.77 -31.40 -11.19
CA CYS A 144 -32.53 -30.91 -10.60
C CYS A 144 -32.85 -30.23 -9.26
N PRO A 145 -32.82 -30.96 -8.14
CA PRO A 145 -33.26 -30.46 -6.84
C PRO A 145 -32.18 -29.61 -6.13
N GLY A 146 -30.92 -29.74 -6.51
CA GLY A 146 -29.79 -28.99 -5.95
C GLY A 146 -29.01 -29.73 -4.85
N ASN A 147 -28.25 -28.96 -4.06
CA ASN A 147 -27.38 -29.42 -2.98
C ASN A 147 -26.35 -30.51 -3.38
N ASN A 148 -25.97 -30.60 -4.66
CA ASN A 148 -25.02 -31.60 -5.15
C ASN A 148 -23.64 -31.45 -4.51
N GLY A 149 -23.18 -30.22 -4.24
CA GLY A 149 -21.95 -29.97 -3.48
C GLY A 149 -21.99 -30.51 -2.04
N LEU A 150 -23.14 -30.47 -1.36
CA LEU A 150 -23.32 -31.07 -0.03
C LEU A 150 -23.44 -32.60 -0.09
N LYS A 151 -23.97 -33.14 -1.20
CA LYS A 151 -24.00 -34.59 -1.48
C LYS A 151 -22.60 -35.13 -1.81
N ASP A 152 -21.76 -34.33 -2.47
CA ASP A 152 -20.33 -34.66 -2.69
C ASP A 152 -19.59 -34.75 -1.34
N GLN A 153 -19.81 -33.78 -0.44
CA GLN A 153 -19.29 -33.84 0.93
C GLN A 153 -19.79 -35.09 1.67
N LEU A 154 -21.08 -35.46 1.52
CA LEU A 154 -21.63 -36.68 2.10
C LEU A 154 -20.91 -37.97 1.64
N GLU A 155 -20.51 -38.07 0.36
CA GLU A 155 -19.74 -39.24 -0.10
C GLU A 155 -18.32 -39.28 0.47
N VAL A 156 -17.66 -38.13 0.62
CA VAL A 156 -16.39 -38.04 1.39
C VAL A 156 -16.60 -38.52 2.82
N LEU A 157 -17.75 -38.23 3.45
CA LEU A 157 -18.06 -38.68 4.80
C LEU A 157 -18.47 -40.15 4.91
N ARG A 158 -19.03 -40.74 3.84
CA ARG A 158 -19.20 -42.19 3.71
C ARG A 158 -17.85 -42.90 3.57
N TRP A 159 -16.87 -42.25 2.93
CA TRP A 159 -15.50 -42.73 2.81
C TRP A 159 -14.67 -42.56 4.11
N VAL A 160 -14.91 -41.51 4.93
CA VAL A 160 -13.99 -41.11 6.03
C VAL A 160 -14.61 -40.91 7.43
N ARG A 161 -15.90 -40.56 7.56
CA ARG A 161 -16.63 -40.28 8.83
C ARG A 161 -16.11 -39.11 9.71
N ALA A 162 -16.43 -37.85 9.34
CA ALA A 162 -16.14 -36.62 10.12
C ALA A 162 -17.06 -35.43 9.71
N SER A 163 -16.89 -34.20 10.26
CA SER A 163 -18.02 -33.27 10.53
C SER A 163 -18.06 -31.91 9.79
N VAL A 164 -19.29 -31.40 9.56
CA VAL A 164 -19.65 -29.99 9.24
C VAL A 164 -21.02 -29.66 9.86
N THR A 165 -21.33 -28.38 10.13
CA THR A 165 -22.62 -27.92 10.67
C THR A 165 -23.85 -28.33 9.86
N TYR A 166 -23.79 -28.35 8.53
CA TYR A 166 -24.90 -28.85 7.71
C TYR A 166 -25.07 -30.38 7.78
N HIS A 167 -23.97 -31.13 7.94
CA HIS A 167 -24.02 -32.56 8.26
C HIS A 167 -24.49 -32.83 9.70
N MET A 168 -24.40 -31.87 10.61
CA MET A 168 -24.98 -31.92 11.96
C MET A 168 -26.50 -31.62 11.98
N LEU A 169 -27.05 -31.16 10.86
CA LEU A 169 -28.49 -30.93 10.64
C LEU A 169 -29.13 -32.08 9.83
N SER A 170 -28.50 -32.50 8.72
CA SER A 170 -29.08 -33.50 7.81
C SER A 170 -29.04 -34.93 8.36
N GLU A 171 -30.20 -35.58 8.41
CA GLU A 171 -30.36 -36.98 8.80
C GLU A 171 -29.49 -37.96 7.99
N LYS A 172 -29.12 -37.61 6.75
CA LYS A 172 -28.25 -38.43 5.89
C LYS A 172 -26.84 -38.61 6.46
N SER A 173 -26.43 -37.79 7.45
CA SER A 173 -25.12 -37.82 8.09
C SER A 173 -25.13 -38.30 9.54
N ARG A 174 -26.30 -38.66 10.10
CA ARG A 174 -26.44 -39.19 11.47
C ARG A 174 -25.51 -40.39 11.68
N GLY A 175 -24.70 -40.37 12.74
CA GLY A 175 -23.78 -41.45 13.08
C GLY A 175 -22.49 -41.55 12.23
N LEU A 176 -22.30 -40.67 11.24
CA LEU A 176 -20.99 -40.49 10.57
C LEU A 176 -20.05 -39.57 11.37
N LEU A 177 -20.56 -38.92 12.42
CA LEU A 177 -19.91 -37.84 13.16
C LEU A 177 -19.68 -38.23 14.63
N HIS A 178 -18.57 -37.77 15.21
CA HIS A 178 -18.24 -37.98 16.63
C HIS A 178 -17.98 -36.68 17.41
N ARG A 179 -17.52 -35.62 16.71
CA ARG A 179 -17.30 -34.24 17.20
C ARG A 179 -17.39 -33.29 16.01
N GLY A 180 -17.71 -32.02 16.25
CA GLY A 180 -17.69 -30.97 15.23
C GLY A 180 -16.87 -29.75 15.65
N ILE A 181 -16.40 -28.99 14.65
CA ILE A 181 -15.80 -27.67 14.81
C ILE A 181 -16.42 -26.79 13.71
N ALA A 182 -16.94 -25.61 14.06
CA ALA A 182 -17.54 -24.67 13.12
C ALA A 182 -16.83 -23.32 13.23
N GLN A 183 -15.66 -23.23 12.60
CA GLN A 183 -14.88 -22.00 12.53
C GLN A 183 -15.62 -21.01 11.64
N SER A 184 -16.01 -19.87 12.22
CA SER A 184 -16.57 -18.75 11.47
C SER A 184 -17.72 -19.10 10.50
N GLY A 185 -18.58 -20.08 10.85
CA GLY A 185 -19.74 -20.52 10.04
C GLY A 185 -20.88 -21.22 10.81
N THR A 186 -22.17 -20.95 10.50
CA THR A 186 -23.35 -21.74 10.94
C THR A 186 -24.37 -21.91 9.80
N TYR A 187 -25.40 -22.74 10.04
CA TYR A 187 -26.62 -22.77 9.24
C TYR A 187 -27.69 -21.74 9.67
N PHE A 188 -27.44 -20.85 10.64
CA PHE A 188 -28.35 -19.75 10.98
C PHE A 188 -28.05 -18.47 10.19
N ASN A 189 -26.84 -18.33 9.66
CA ASN A 189 -26.41 -17.27 8.75
C ASN A 189 -27.38 -17.01 7.60
N PRO A 190 -27.69 -15.75 7.24
CA PRO A 190 -28.29 -15.39 5.95
C PRO A 190 -27.41 -15.81 4.77
N TRP A 191 -26.09 -15.65 4.84
CA TRP A 191 -25.19 -16.19 3.81
C TRP A 191 -25.20 -17.72 3.70
N ALA A 192 -25.67 -18.43 4.73
CA ALA A 192 -25.89 -19.88 4.67
C ALA A 192 -27.38 -20.25 4.62
N GLN A 193 -28.31 -19.30 4.64
CA GLN A 193 -29.74 -19.60 4.63
C GLN A 193 -30.06 -20.18 3.25
N PRO A 194 -30.86 -21.24 3.19
CA PRO A 194 -31.39 -21.71 1.92
C PRO A 194 -32.17 -20.60 1.21
N ALA A 195 -32.01 -20.51 -0.11
CA ALA A 195 -32.75 -19.55 -0.92
C ALA A 195 -34.27 -19.65 -0.67
N HIS A 196 -34.96 -18.50 -0.61
CA HIS A 196 -36.42 -18.47 -0.50
C HIS A 196 -37.07 -19.18 -1.70
N LYS A 197 -38.24 -19.79 -1.47
CA LYS A 197 -38.99 -20.53 -2.50
C LYS A 197 -39.27 -19.66 -3.73
N GLY A 198 -38.98 -20.18 -4.91
CA GLY A 198 -39.02 -19.52 -6.21
C GLY A 198 -37.70 -18.86 -6.63
N VAL A 199 -36.84 -18.48 -5.68
CA VAL A 199 -35.59 -17.74 -5.98
C VAL A 199 -34.55 -18.63 -6.64
N ALA A 200 -34.43 -19.90 -6.23
CA ALA A 200 -33.45 -20.80 -6.85
C ALA A 200 -33.88 -21.15 -8.28
N ALA A 201 -35.17 -21.46 -8.50
CA ALA A 201 -35.73 -21.71 -9.82
C ALA A 201 -35.62 -20.49 -10.76
N ALA A 202 -35.81 -19.28 -10.26
CA ALA A 202 -35.62 -18.04 -11.02
C ALA A 202 -34.14 -17.84 -11.42
N ARG A 203 -33.20 -18.02 -10.47
CA ARG A 203 -31.76 -17.93 -10.75
C ARG A 203 -31.27 -19.00 -11.73
N ALA A 204 -31.79 -20.22 -11.64
CA ALA A 204 -31.55 -21.28 -12.62
C ALA A 204 -32.05 -20.89 -14.02
N THR A 205 -33.19 -20.20 -14.11
CA THR A 205 -33.76 -19.73 -15.38
C THR A 205 -32.88 -18.65 -16.03
N LYS A 206 -32.48 -17.63 -15.25
CA LYS A 206 -31.54 -16.58 -15.68
C LYS A 206 -30.20 -17.17 -16.16
N LEU A 207 -29.65 -18.17 -15.45
CA LEU A 207 -28.46 -18.90 -15.88
C LEU A 207 -28.63 -19.56 -17.25
N ALA A 208 -29.76 -20.26 -17.46
CA ALA A 208 -30.04 -20.92 -18.74
C ALA A 208 -30.17 -19.90 -19.88
N GLU A 209 -30.74 -18.73 -19.63
CA GLU A 209 -30.83 -17.63 -20.61
C GLU A 209 -29.45 -17.07 -20.96
N LEU A 210 -28.61 -16.76 -19.97
CA LEU A 210 -27.25 -16.22 -20.15
C LEU A 210 -26.36 -17.11 -21.04
N VAL A 211 -26.44 -18.44 -20.90
CA VAL A 211 -25.64 -19.39 -21.72
C VAL A 211 -26.36 -19.91 -22.98
N GLY A 212 -27.46 -19.27 -23.39
CA GLY A 212 -28.15 -19.57 -24.65
C GLY A 212 -29.03 -20.84 -24.63
N CYS A 213 -29.34 -21.38 -23.45
CA CYS A 213 -30.23 -22.53 -23.23
C CYS A 213 -31.68 -22.13 -22.86
N GLY A 214 -31.98 -20.84 -22.76
CA GLY A 214 -33.31 -20.33 -22.35
C GLY A 214 -34.45 -20.60 -23.34
N SER A 215 -34.14 -21.00 -24.59
CA SER A 215 -35.11 -21.22 -25.68
C SER A 215 -35.99 -22.46 -25.53
N ALA A 216 -35.55 -23.46 -24.75
CA ALA A 216 -36.37 -24.63 -24.42
C ALA A 216 -37.45 -24.30 -23.39
N LYS A 217 -38.58 -24.99 -23.43
CA LYS A 217 -39.69 -24.75 -22.49
C LYS A 217 -39.54 -25.55 -21.20
N GLU A 218 -39.27 -26.85 -21.31
CA GLU A 218 -39.26 -27.76 -20.17
C GLU A 218 -37.86 -27.92 -19.55
N TRP A 219 -37.81 -28.13 -18.23
CA TRP A 219 -36.55 -28.26 -17.50
C TRP A 219 -35.62 -29.37 -17.98
N PRO A 220 -36.09 -30.59 -18.34
CA PRO A 220 -35.23 -31.63 -18.90
C PRO A 220 -34.45 -31.18 -20.15
N GLN A 221 -35.09 -30.40 -21.03
CA GLN A 221 -34.49 -29.88 -22.27
C GLN A 221 -33.47 -28.76 -21.98
N LYS A 222 -33.79 -27.86 -21.03
CA LYS A 222 -32.83 -26.86 -20.53
C LYS A 222 -31.61 -27.53 -19.90
N LEU A 223 -31.81 -28.58 -19.11
CA LEU A 223 -30.73 -29.35 -18.47
C LEU A 223 -29.88 -30.12 -19.47
N GLU A 224 -30.46 -30.65 -20.54
CA GLU A 224 -29.73 -31.28 -21.66
C GLU A 224 -28.79 -30.27 -22.33
N CYS A 225 -29.31 -29.10 -22.74
CA CYS A 225 -28.48 -28.01 -23.27
C CYS A 225 -27.38 -27.57 -22.28
N LEU A 226 -27.69 -27.45 -20.97
CA LEU A 226 -26.70 -27.10 -19.94
C LEU A 226 -25.63 -28.20 -19.70
N ARG A 227 -25.85 -29.45 -20.14
CA ARG A 227 -24.80 -30.49 -20.15
C ARG A 227 -23.87 -30.36 -21.36
N GLU A 228 -24.38 -29.91 -22.50
CA GLU A 228 -23.60 -29.72 -23.73
C GLU A 228 -22.73 -28.45 -23.71
N ARG A 229 -23.14 -27.38 -23.01
CA ARG A 229 -22.32 -26.15 -22.90
C ARG A 229 -20.94 -26.43 -22.25
N PRO A 230 -19.90 -25.66 -22.60
CA PRO A 230 -18.69 -25.58 -21.79
C PRO A 230 -19.04 -25.28 -20.32
N ALA A 231 -18.33 -25.91 -19.38
CA ALA A 231 -18.55 -25.64 -17.96
C ALA A 231 -17.97 -24.28 -17.56
N GLU A 232 -17.01 -23.81 -18.35
CA GLU A 232 -16.31 -22.54 -18.27
C GLU A 232 -17.28 -21.37 -18.48
N ASP A 233 -18.11 -21.42 -19.51
CA ASP A 233 -19.13 -20.40 -19.81
C ASP A 233 -20.18 -20.31 -18.67
N ILE A 234 -20.61 -21.48 -18.17
CA ILE A 234 -21.54 -21.60 -17.04
C ILE A 234 -20.95 -20.98 -15.77
N VAL A 235 -19.66 -21.16 -15.50
CA VAL A 235 -18.96 -20.57 -14.35
C VAL A 235 -18.63 -19.08 -14.58
N ALA A 236 -18.37 -18.66 -15.82
CA ALA A 236 -18.09 -17.26 -16.16
C ALA A 236 -19.31 -16.37 -15.90
N SER A 237 -20.52 -16.84 -16.26
CA SER A 237 -21.80 -16.15 -16.09
C SER A 237 -22.21 -15.87 -14.63
N LEU A 238 -21.45 -16.37 -13.65
CA LEU A 238 -21.69 -16.15 -12.22
C LEU A 238 -21.66 -14.65 -11.84
N TYR A 239 -20.89 -13.82 -12.56
CA TYR A 239 -20.86 -12.38 -12.31
C TYR A 239 -22.13 -11.67 -12.80
N ASP A 240 -22.70 -12.12 -13.94
CA ASP A 240 -23.95 -11.58 -14.48
C ASP A 240 -25.17 -11.94 -13.61
N MET A 241 -25.00 -12.83 -12.61
CA MET A 241 -26.02 -13.17 -11.63
C MET A 241 -26.15 -12.17 -10.49
N PHE A 242 -25.13 -11.33 -10.26
CA PHE A 242 -25.20 -10.22 -9.31
C PHE A 242 -26.16 -9.11 -9.83
N VAL A 243 -26.70 -8.33 -8.89
CA VAL A 243 -27.57 -7.16 -9.10
C VAL A 243 -26.82 -5.87 -8.76
N TRP A 244 -25.97 -5.95 -7.73
CA TRP A 244 -24.95 -4.97 -7.35
C TRP A 244 -23.63 -5.73 -7.16
N ASP A 245 -22.47 -5.06 -7.17
CA ASP A 245 -21.12 -5.67 -7.24
C ASP A 245 -20.85 -6.90 -6.34
N PHE A 246 -21.57 -7.03 -5.22
CA PHE A 246 -21.48 -8.19 -4.32
C PHE A 246 -22.82 -8.70 -3.77
N ASP A 247 -23.95 -8.34 -4.40
CA ASP A 247 -25.29 -8.81 -4.02
C ASP A 247 -26.03 -9.48 -5.19
N PRO A 248 -26.66 -10.66 -5.02
CA PRO A 248 -26.59 -11.53 -3.84
C PRO A 248 -25.23 -12.21 -3.72
N MET A 249 -24.53 -12.02 -2.59
CA MET A 249 -23.16 -12.54 -2.36
C MET A 249 -22.97 -14.02 -2.70
N ILE A 250 -24.03 -14.83 -2.55
CA ILE A 250 -24.05 -16.21 -3.01
C ILE A 250 -25.24 -16.38 -3.97
N PRO A 251 -25.01 -16.35 -5.30
CA PRO A 251 -26.04 -16.59 -6.30
C PRO A 251 -26.57 -18.03 -6.27
N PHE A 252 -25.74 -19.02 -5.96
CA PHE A 252 -26.12 -20.43 -5.83
C PHE A 252 -25.78 -20.96 -4.42
N PRO A 253 -26.57 -20.62 -3.39
CA PRO A 253 -26.41 -21.15 -2.04
C PRO A 253 -26.98 -22.57 -1.92
N PRO A 254 -26.88 -23.22 -0.74
CA PRO A 254 -27.77 -24.33 -0.40
C PRO A 254 -29.25 -23.99 -0.63
N VAL A 255 -30.08 -25.00 -0.86
CA VAL A 255 -31.51 -24.85 -1.16
C VAL A 255 -32.37 -25.78 -0.31
N ILE A 256 -33.66 -25.48 -0.20
CA ILE A 256 -34.66 -26.46 0.25
C ILE A 256 -35.05 -27.32 -0.94
N GLU A 257 -34.78 -28.61 -0.84
CA GLU A 257 -35.10 -29.59 -1.87
C GLU A 257 -36.56 -30.07 -1.73
N PRO A 258 -37.26 -30.36 -2.85
CA PRO A 258 -38.49 -31.14 -2.78
C PRO A 258 -38.19 -32.54 -2.22
N GLU A 259 -39.16 -33.16 -1.55
CA GLU A 259 -38.98 -34.51 -1.01
C GLU A 259 -38.76 -35.54 -2.12
N HIS A 260 -37.60 -36.19 -2.10
CA HIS A 260 -37.22 -37.26 -3.04
C HIS A 260 -36.18 -38.20 -2.40
N GLU A 261 -35.99 -39.37 -2.99
CA GLU A 261 -34.93 -40.29 -2.56
C GLU A 261 -33.55 -39.67 -2.83
N GLY A 262 -32.83 -39.33 -1.76
CA GLY A 262 -31.51 -38.70 -1.83
C GLY A 262 -31.49 -37.21 -1.44
N ALA A 263 -32.64 -36.61 -1.12
CA ALA A 263 -32.70 -35.24 -0.60
C ALA A 263 -31.78 -35.06 0.63
N PHE A 264 -31.05 -33.94 0.66
CA PHE A 264 -30.11 -33.59 1.73
C PHE A 264 -30.74 -32.61 2.75
N LEU A 265 -31.51 -31.62 2.29
CA LEU A 265 -32.18 -30.61 3.12
C LEU A 265 -33.60 -30.32 2.63
N THR A 266 -34.63 -30.78 3.37
CA THR A 266 -36.05 -30.63 3.00
C THR A 266 -36.82 -29.61 3.86
N VAL A 267 -36.20 -29.06 4.92
CA VAL A 267 -36.83 -28.07 5.82
C VAL A 267 -35.89 -26.90 6.11
N PRO A 268 -36.40 -25.66 6.31
CA PRO A 268 -35.59 -24.54 6.75
C PRO A 268 -34.84 -24.83 8.07
N PRO A 269 -33.55 -24.49 8.20
CA PRO A 269 -32.78 -24.78 9.42
C PRO A 269 -33.40 -24.19 10.70
N ARG A 270 -34.09 -23.05 10.58
CA ARG A 270 -34.86 -22.37 11.63
C ARG A 270 -36.15 -23.09 12.07
N GLN A 271 -36.58 -24.10 11.31
CA GLN A 271 -37.79 -24.90 11.56
C GLN A 271 -37.49 -26.37 11.89
N ALA A 272 -36.21 -26.76 11.90
CA ALA A 272 -35.79 -28.14 12.16
C ALA A 272 -35.92 -28.50 13.66
N LEU A 273 -36.89 -29.36 13.99
CA LEU A 273 -37.11 -29.85 15.34
C LEU A 273 -36.02 -30.85 15.75
N LYS A 274 -35.19 -30.44 16.73
CA LYS A 274 -34.10 -31.25 17.34
C LYS A 274 -33.06 -31.80 16.33
N PRO A 275 -32.20 -30.95 15.74
CA PRO A 275 -31.08 -31.41 14.93
C PRO A 275 -30.13 -32.32 15.72
N HIS A 276 -29.76 -33.47 15.15
CA HIS A 276 -29.01 -34.51 15.86
C HIS A 276 -27.62 -34.06 16.34
N GLY A 277 -27.03 -33.01 15.73
CA GLY A 277 -25.78 -32.39 16.17
C GLY A 277 -25.78 -31.76 17.57
N LEU A 278 -26.94 -31.68 18.24
CA LEU A 278 -27.04 -31.35 19.66
C LEU A 278 -26.32 -32.38 20.57
N GLU A 279 -26.17 -33.62 20.10
CA GLU A 279 -25.46 -34.72 20.78
C GLU A 279 -23.93 -34.69 20.56
N LEU A 280 -23.40 -33.75 19.75
CA LEU A 280 -21.98 -33.68 19.38
C LEU A 280 -21.33 -32.39 19.92
N PRO A 281 -20.13 -32.44 20.53
CA PRO A 281 -19.37 -31.24 20.91
C PRO A 281 -19.15 -30.28 19.73
N LEU A 282 -19.27 -28.97 19.96
CA LEU A 282 -19.16 -27.94 18.93
C LEU A 282 -18.56 -26.62 19.46
N LEU A 283 -18.05 -25.83 18.50
CA LEU A 283 -17.40 -24.51 18.57
C LEU A 283 -17.95 -23.68 17.38
N VAL A 284 -18.40 -22.42 17.54
CA VAL A 284 -19.38 -21.78 16.61
C VAL A 284 -19.23 -20.25 16.49
N LEU A 285 -19.51 -19.62 15.32
CA LEU A 285 -19.25 -18.17 15.11
C LEU A 285 -20.11 -17.19 14.16
N PRO A 286 -21.26 -17.43 13.42
CA PRO A 286 -21.93 -16.26 12.73
C PRO A 286 -23.48 -16.11 12.32
N VAL A 287 -23.97 -14.86 11.95
CA VAL A 287 -25.23 -14.36 11.19
C VAL A 287 -25.12 -12.91 10.62
N VAL A 288 -25.91 -12.53 9.57
CA VAL A 288 -25.84 -11.30 8.71
C VAL A 288 -27.03 -10.30 8.82
N LEU A 289 -26.92 -9.05 8.30
CA LEU A 289 -27.95 -7.99 8.14
C LEU A 289 -29.26 -8.43 7.44
N ASN A 290 -29.32 -8.41 6.10
CA ASN A 290 -30.41 -8.95 5.26
C ASN A 290 -31.85 -8.58 5.70
N TYR A 291 -32.36 -7.40 5.33
CA TYR A 291 -33.71 -6.93 5.68
C TYR A 291 -34.53 -6.32 4.52
N ASP A 292 -34.03 -6.45 3.29
CA ASP A 292 -34.58 -5.81 2.08
C ASP A 292 -35.87 -6.49 1.59
N HIS A 293 -36.23 -7.63 2.21
CA HIS A 293 -37.49 -8.34 2.04
C HIS A 293 -38.66 -7.80 2.88
N HIS A 294 -38.42 -6.79 3.73
CA HIS A 294 -39.49 -6.06 4.43
C HIS A 294 -39.96 -4.86 3.60
N GLU A 295 -41.14 -4.30 3.93
CA GLU A 295 -41.60 -3.04 3.33
C GLU A 295 -40.77 -1.83 3.79
N ASP A 296 -40.71 -0.77 2.98
CA ASP A 296 -39.93 0.45 3.18
C ASP A 296 -40.05 1.04 4.60
N SER A 297 -41.26 1.04 5.17
CA SER A 297 -41.55 1.58 6.52
C SER A 297 -40.99 0.74 7.69
N VAL A 298 -40.55 -0.48 7.39
CA VAL A 298 -39.82 -1.38 8.28
C VAL A 298 -38.33 -1.32 7.96
N GLN A 299 -37.94 -1.28 6.67
CA GLN A 299 -36.54 -1.07 6.27
C GLN A 299 -35.97 0.21 6.89
N GLN A 300 -36.59 1.37 6.65
CA GLN A 300 -36.15 2.67 7.21
C GLN A 300 -36.01 2.64 8.73
N ARG A 301 -36.86 1.90 9.43
CA ARG A 301 -36.84 1.75 10.89
C ARG A 301 -35.68 0.87 11.37
N ILE A 302 -35.33 -0.16 10.60
CA ILE A 302 -34.15 -1.01 10.84
C ILE A 302 -32.88 -0.18 10.59
N THR A 303 -32.82 0.54 9.45
CA THR A 303 -31.71 1.46 9.12
C THR A 303 -31.50 2.52 10.21
N GLN A 304 -32.54 3.25 10.63
CA GLN A 304 -32.46 4.25 11.70
C GLN A 304 -31.97 3.68 13.04
N ARG A 305 -32.34 2.43 13.38
CA ARG A 305 -31.83 1.75 14.59
C ARG A 305 -30.35 1.38 14.46
N ILE A 306 -29.91 0.93 13.28
CA ILE A 306 -28.50 0.63 12.97
C ILE A 306 -27.66 1.91 13.04
N GLU A 307 -28.08 2.97 12.35
CA GLU A 307 -27.44 4.30 12.38
C GLU A 307 -27.31 4.82 13.81
N SER A 308 -28.40 4.79 14.58
CA SER A 308 -28.42 5.26 15.96
C SER A 308 -27.49 4.49 16.90
N PHE A 309 -27.27 3.19 16.66
CA PHE A 309 -26.46 2.32 17.51
C PHE A 309 -24.97 2.33 17.12
N TYR A 310 -24.64 2.17 15.84
CA TYR A 310 -23.25 2.06 15.38
C TYR A 310 -22.61 3.40 15.05
N PHE A 311 -23.32 4.33 14.40
CA PHE A 311 -22.74 5.59 13.94
C PHE A 311 -23.08 6.77 14.85
N LYS A 312 -24.23 6.69 15.55
CA LYS A 312 -24.94 7.77 16.26
C LYS A 312 -25.52 8.76 15.26
N ALA A 313 -26.80 9.10 15.42
CA ALA A 313 -27.54 9.88 14.43
C ALA A 313 -26.85 11.22 14.10
N GLY A 314 -26.49 11.42 12.82
CA GLY A 314 -25.83 12.61 12.31
C GLY A 314 -24.30 12.54 12.16
N HIS A 315 -23.70 11.34 12.18
CA HIS A 315 -22.31 11.12 11.78
C HIS A 315 -22.21 10.34 10.47
N ASP A 316 -21.51 10.90 9.47
CA ASP A 316 -21.14 10.19 8.24
C ASP A 316 -20.02 9.17 8.49
N TYR A 317 -19.87 8.18 7.60
CA TYR A 317 -18.79 7.20 7.66
C TYR A 317 -17.43 7.81 7.28
N ASP A 318 -16.41 7.62 8.11
CA ASP A 318 -15.05 8.12 7.90
C ASP A 318 -13.94 7.16 8.40
N LYS A 319 -12.66 7.54 8.24
CA LYS A 319 -11.53 6.75 8.74
C LYS A 319 -11.42 6.69 10.28
N ALA A 320 -12.06 7.59 11.02
CA ALA A 320 -12.04 7.60 12.48
C ALA A 320 -13.13 6.70 13.09
N ASN A 321 -14.26 6.50 12.39
CA ASN A 321 -15.34 5.60 12.79
C ASN A 321 -15.39 4.28 12.00
N HIS A 322 -14.41 3.99 11.14
CA HIS A 322 -14.31 2.75 10.35
C HIS A 322 -14.54 1.46 11.16
N GLN A 323 -14.04 1.39 12.40
CA GLN A 323 -14.27 0.24 13.29
C GLN A 323 -15.76 -0.03 13.52
N ASN A 324 -16.63 0.98 13.48
CA ASN A 324 -18.07 0.84 13.71
C ASN A 324 -18.75 0.17 12.51
N LEU A 325 -18.28 0.40 11.28
CA LEU A 325 -18.71 -0.37 10.10
C LEU A 325 -18.17 -1.81 10.17
N THR A 326 -16.91 -1.98 10.53
CA THR A 326 -16.31 -3.31 10.74
C THR A 326 -17.00 -4.06 11.88
N ASP A 327 -17.52 -3.39 12.89
CA ASP A 327 -18.31 -3.96 13.98
C ASP A 327 -19.74 -4.27 13.56
N LEU A 328 -20.41 -3.39 12.80
CA LEU A 328 -21.71 -3.66 12.18
C LEU A 328 -21.64 -4.88 11.25
N ILE A 329 -20.57 -4.99 10.46
CA ILE A 329 -20.29 -6.14 9.59
C ILE A 329 -19.79 -7.34 10.40
N SER A 330 -19.15 -7.16 11.57
CA SER A 330 -18.76 -8.31 12.42
C SER A 330 -19.95 -8.87 13.20
N ASP A 331 -20.86 -8.05 13.69
CA ASP A 331 -22.06 -8.53 14.39
C ASP A 331 -23.11 -9.03 13.41
N GLY A 332 -23.26 -8.24 12.34
CA GLY A 332 -24.17 -8.41 11.23
C GLY A 332 -23.56 -9.01 9.98
N TRP A 333 -22.47 -9.76 10.13
CA TRP A 333 -22.14 -10.98 9.36
C TRP A 333 -21.76 -12.15 10.28
N PHE A 334 -21.33 -11.88 11.53
CA PHE A 334 -20.95 -12.89 12.52
C PHE A 334 -21.76 -12.83 13.86
N VAL A 335 -21.51 -11.96 14.83
CA VAL A 335 -21.97 -12.16 16.25
C VAL A 335 -23.45 -12.55 16.50
N ALA A 336 -24.42 -12.08 15.72
CA ALA A 336 -25.85 -12.33 15.98
C ALA A 336 -26.31 -13.81 15.93
N GLY A 337 -25.58 -14.68 15.22
CA GLY A 337 -26.05 -16.04 14.88
C GLY A 337 -25.38 -17.15 15.67
N ILE A 338 -24.21 -16.81 16.17
CA ILE A 338 -23.62 -17.44 17.35
C ILE A 338 -24.61 -17.36 18.50
N ASP A 339 -25.11 -16.14 18.76
CA ASP A 339 -26.02 -15.87 19.87
C ASP A 339 -27.30 -16.71 19.74
N GLU A 340 -27.90 -16.75 18.55
CA GLU A 340 -29.04 -17.60 18.26
C GLU A 340 -28.74 -19.10 18.39
N TYR A 341 -27.66 -19.59 17.78
CA TYR A 341 -27.28 -20.99 17.86
C TYR A 341 -26.99 -21.42 19.31
N LEU A 342 -26.22 -20.62 20.04
CA LEU A 342 -25.84 -20.89 21.42
C LEU A 342 -27.04 -20.79 22.37
N ARG A 343 -27.94 -19.80 22.22
CA ARG A 343 -29.18 -19.76 23.01
C ARG A 343 -30.07 -20.97 22.73
N LEU A 344 -30.31 -21.31 21.46
CA LEU A 344 -31.07 -22.51 21.11
C LEU A 344 -30.42 -23.75 21.74
N ARG A 345 -29.11 -23.92 21.58
CA ARG A 345 -28.37 -25.08 22.06
C ARG A 345 -28.29 -25.16 23.59
N MET A 346 -28.11 -24.05 24.31
CA MET A 346 -28.13 -24.03 25.78
C MET A 346 -29.55 -24.16 26.35
N SER A 347 -30.59 -23.78 25.59
CA SER A 347 -31.99 -23.97 26.01
C SER A 347 -32.45 -25.44 25.98
N GLN A 348 -31.77 -26.32 25.24
CA GLN A 348 -32.09 -27.74 25.20
C GLN A 348 -31.25 -28.52 26.21
N GLY A 349 -31.90 -29.00 27.27
CA GLY A 349 -31.24 -29.82 28.30
C GLY A 349 -30.67 -31.13 27.76
N GLY A 350 -29.53 -31.56 28.29
CA GLY A 350 -28.85 -32.82 27.90
C GLY A 350 -27.88 -32.70 26.72
N VAL A 351 -27.60 -31.48 26.25
CA VAL A 351 -26.68 -31.21 25.13
C VAL A 351 -25.22 -31.53 25.45
N ALA A 352 -24.48 -31.98 24.44
CA ALA A 352 -23.08 -32.38 24.57
C ALA A 352 -22.13 -31.19 24.84
N PRO A 353 -20.99 -31.42 25.54
CA PRO A 353 -20.00 -30.41 25.92
C PRO A 353 -19.69 -29.41 24.80
N THR A 354 -20.13 -28.17 24.98
CA THR A 354 -20.03 -27.09 23.99
C THR A 354 -18.98 -26.10 24.46
N TYR A 355 -18.13 -25.63 23.56
CA TYR A 355 -17.03 -24.73 23.88
C TYR A 355 -17.11 -23.51 22.96
N VAL A 356 -16.70 -22.31 23.42
CA VAL A 356 -16.83 -21.06 22.64
C VAL A 356 -15.53 -20.25 22.73
N TYR A 357 -14.98 -19.85 21.59
CA TYR A 357 -13.69 -19.14 21.49
C TYR A 357 -13.81 -17.86 20.67
N LEU A 358 -12.91 -16.91 20.91
CA LEU A 358 -12.66 -15.80 20.01
C LEU A 358 -11.17 -15.79 19.63
N PHE A 359 -10.89 -15.75 18.34
CA PHE A 359 -9.54 -15.53 17.82
C PHE A 359 -9.28 -14.03 17.67
N ASP A 360 -8.34 -13.48 18.44
CA ASP A 360 -7.99 -12.04 18.49
C ASP A 360 -6.47 -11.88 18.61
N HIS A 361 -5.74 -12.59 17.75
CA HIS A 361 -4.28 -12.61 17.73
C HIS A 361 -3.75 -11.85 16.50
N LYS A 362 -2.92 -10.83 16.74
CA LYS A 362 -2.17 -10.17 15.67
C LYS A 362 -1.03 -11.07 15.20
N GLY A 363 -1.10 -11.53 13.94
CA GLY A 363 -0.06 -12.34 13.31
C GLY A 363 1.19 -11.55 12.89
N ALA A 364 2.23 -12.30 12.51
CA ALA A 364 3.44 -11.78 11.85
C ALA A 364 3.23 -11.49 10.35
N ALA A 365 2.12 -12.00 9.81
CA ALA A 365 1.43 -11.57 8.60
C ALA A 365 -0.09 -11.63 8.89
N SER A 366 -0.90 -11.00 8.04
CA SER A 366 -2.37 -11.09 8.11
C SER A 366 -2.97 -11.12 6.70
N PHE A 367 -4.14 -11.76 6.54
CA PHE A 367 -4.88 -11.68 5.26
C PHE A 367 -5.28 -10.24 4.92
N THR A 368 -5.45 -9.37 5.93
CA THR A 368 -5.63 -7.92 5.77
C THR A 368 -4.55 -7.28 4.90
N GLU A 369 -3.29 -7.76 4.95
CA GLU A 369 -2.19 -7.27 4.10
C GLU A 369 -2.42 -7.59 2.61
N ILE A 370 -3.05 -8.73 2.32
CA ILE A 370 -3.28 -9.24 0.96
C ILE A 370 -4.42 -8.45 0.28
N PHE A 371 -5.47 -8.12 1.04
CA PHE A 371 -6.64 -7.37 0.56
C PHE A 371 -6.41 -5.85 0.53
N LYS A 372 -5.21 -5.40 0.14
CA LYS A 372 -4.77 -4.00 0.04
C LYS A 372 -4.68 -3.18 1.35
N GLY A 373 -4.94 -3.74 2.53
CA GLY A 373 -4.84 -3.01 3.81
C GLY A 373 -3.40 -2.62 4.23
N GLY A 374 -2.39 -3.22 3.60
CA GLY A 374 -0.98 -2.95 3.93
C GLY A 374 -0.57 -3.45 5.32
N ARG A 375 0.68 -3.17 5.72
CA ARG A 375 1.29 -3.70 6.96
C ARG A 375 1.04 -2.88 8.22
N ASN A 376 0.58 -1.65 8.07
CA ASN A 376 0.51 -0.69 9.17
C ASN A 376 -0.94 -0.46 9.67
N GLU A 377 -1.97 -0.79 8.87
CA GLU A 377 -3.38 -0.64 9.22
C GLU A 377 -3.95 -2.00 9.72
N PHE A 378 -3.65 -2.39 10.97
CA PHE A 378 -4.18 -3.62 11.57
C PHE A 378 -5.61 -3.40 12.13
N TYR A 379 -6.61 -3.74 11.33
CA TYR A 379 -8.04 -3.63 11.68
C TYR A 379 -8.58 -4.73 12.62
N GLY A 380 -7.70 -5.59 13.17
CA GLY A 380 -8.07 -6.76 13.98
C GLY A 380 -7.82 -8.09 13.26
N ALA A 381 -8.16 -9.20 13.92
CA ALA A 381 -8.13 -10.51 13.28
C ALA A 381 -9.33 -10.64 12.32
N CYS A 382 -9.06 -10.66 11.02
CA CYS A 382 -10.09 -10.74 9.99
C CYS A 382 -10.64 -12.17 9.79
N HIS A 383 -11.69 -12.34 8.99
CA HIS A 383 -12.21 -13.67 8.67
C HIS A 383 -11.16 -14.52 7.93
N ALA A 384 -11.01 -15.79 8.32
CA ALA A 384 -9.99 -16.74 7.87
C ALA A 384 -8.55 -16.49 8.38
N GLU A 385 -8.30 -15.44 9.18
CA GLU A 385 -7.02 -15.20 9.87
C GLU A 385 -6.61 -16.38 10.76
N GLU A 386 -7.56 -17.14 11.31
CA GLU A 386 -7.29 -18.32 12.13
C GLU A 386 -6.68 -19.48 11.31
N LEU A 387 -6.87 -19.51 9.99
CA LEU A 387 -6.46 -20.63 9.15
C LEU A 387 -4.94 -20.67 8.89
N GLN A 388 -4.23 -19.53 8.93
CA GLN A 388 -2.76 -19.48 8.76
C GLN A 388 -1.97 -20.12 9.92
N TYR A 389 -2.66 -20.50 11.00
CA TYR A 389 -2.11 -21.23 12.15
C TYR A 389 -2.43 -22.73 12.11
N LEU A 390 -3.34 -23.15 11.21
CA LEU A 390 -3.73 -24.55 10.99
C LEU A 390 -3.07 -25.12 9.73
N PHE A 391 -2.89 -24.28 8.71
CA PHE A 391 -2.31 -24.62 7.41
C PHE A 391 -1.27 -23.54 7.01
N PRO A 392 -0.21 -23.87 6.25
CA PRO A 392 0.80 -22.94 5.77
C PRO A 392 0.28 -22.22 4.53
N ILE A 393 -0.67 -21.30 4.69
CA ILE A 393 -1.43 -20.71 3.57
C ILE A 393 -0.55 -19.71 2.79
N GLY A 394 0.35 -20.26 1.96
CA GLY A 394 1.32 -19.53 1.15
C GLY A 394 2.65 -19.30 1.89
N ARG A 395 3.75 -19.59 1.19
CA ARG A 395 5.12 -19.61 1.73
C ARG A 395 5.62 -18.32 2.38
N GLU A 396 4.98 -17.19 2.11
CA GLU A 396 5.40 -15.85 2.55
C GLU A 396 4.62 -15.33 3.77
N LEU A 397 3.61 -16.07 4.24
CA LEU A 397 2.70 -15.66 5.32
C LEU A 397 2.83 -16.50 6.60
N ASN A 398 3.55 -17.62 6.55
CA ASN A 398 3.68 -18.54 7.67
C ASN A 398 4.31 -17.85 8.91
N PRO A 399 3.60 -17.77 10.06
CA PRO A 399 4.24 -17.45 11.32
C PRO A 399 5.17 -18.62 11.72
N ASN A 400 6.39 -18.32 12.16
CA ASN A 400 7.23 -19.36 12.79
C ASN A 400 6.56 -19.80 14.10
N PRO A 401 6.18 -21.08 14.28
CA PRO A 401 5.67 -21.55 15.55
C PRO A 401 6.78 -21.46 16.60
N THR A 402 6.55 -20.69 17.66
CA THR A 402 7.51 -20.56 18.76
C THR A 402 7.46 -21.81 19.64
N ASN A 403 8.61 -22.46 19.83
CA ASN A 403 8.77 -23.62 20.73
C ASN A 403 8.73 -23.22 22.22
N ALA A 404 7.69 -22.49 22.62
CA ALA A 404 7.44 -22.04 23.98
C ALA A 404 6.39 -22.94 24.64
N SER A 405 6.81 -23.73 25.63
CA SER A 405 5.94 -24.60 26.41
C SER A 405 5.08 -23.79 27.39
N PHE A 406 3.92 -23.32 26.94
CA PHE A 406 2.95 -22.64 27.79
C PHE A 406 2.04 -23.63 28.54
N HIS A 407 1.85 -23.43 29.85
CA HIS A 407 0.78 -24.09 30.60
C HIS A 407 -0.57 -23.44 30.23
N LEU A 408 -1.29 -24.04 29.29
CA LEU A 408 -2.63 -23.60 28.91
C LEU A 408 -3.64 -23.86 30.06
N PRO A 409 -4.47 -22.88 30.44
CA PRO A 409 -5.54 -23.07 31.42
C PRO A 409 -6.57 -24.12 30.99
N THR A 410 -7.19 -24.80 31.96
CA THR A 410 -8.21 -25.82 31.69
C THR A 410 -9.56 -25.20 31.28
N TRP A 411 -9.75 -25.02 29.98
CA TRP A 411 -11.03 -24.62 29.38
C TRP A 411 -12.14 -25.63 29.73
N ARG A 412 -13.29 -25.13 30.19
CA ARG A 412 -14.46 -25.93 30.55
C ARG A 412 -15.56 -25.75 29.50
N PRO A 413 -16.44 -26.75 29.31
CA PRO A 413 -17.60 -26.57 28.43
C PRO A 413 -18.60 -25.61 29.08
N ALA A 414 -19.29 -24.85 28.23
CA ALA A 414 -20.41 -24.00 28.63
C ALA A 414 -21.51 -24.83 29.31
N SER A 415 -21.93 -24.37 30.49
CA SER A 415 -22.96 -24.99 31.35
C SER A 415 -24.29 -24.23 31.36
N GLY A 416 -24.38 -23.13 30.60
CA GLY A 416 -25.54 -22.24 30.52
C GLY A 416 -25.28 -21.10 29.54
N TYR A 417 -26.19 -20.13 29.53
CA TYR A 417 -26.10 -18.89 28.75
C TYR A 417 -26.35 -17.67 29.68
N PRO A 418 -25.62 -16.55 29.57
CA PRO A 418 -24.53 -16.27 28.62
C PRO A 418 -23.32 -17.20 28.81
N VAL A 419 -22.50 -17.33 27.76
CA VAL A 419 -21.39 -18.29 27.72
C VAL A 419 -20.06 -17.67 28.15
N GLU A 420 -19.16 -18.50 28.67
CA GLU A 420 -17.75 -18.14 28.89
C GLU A 420 -16.95 -18.37 27.58
N TYR A 421 -16.26 -17.33 27.13
CA TYR A 421 -15.45 -17.35 25.90
C TYR A 421 -13.96 -17.52 26.22
N ALA A 422 -13.29 -18.45 25.53
CA ALA A 422 -11.83 -18.46 25.47
C ALA A 422 -11.32 -17.48 24.42
N ARG A 423 -10.88 -16.28 24.83
CA ARG A 423 -10.12 -15.39 23.94
C ARG A 423 -8.70 -15.94 23.77
N LEU A 424 -8.30 -16.10 22.50
CA LEU A 424 -6.97 -16.54 22.10
C LEU A 424 -6.27 -15.39 21.34
N GLY A 425 -5.28 -14.75 21.95
CA GLY A 425 -4.43 -13.79 21.23
C GLY A 425 -3.87 -12.63 22.03
N THR A 426 -3.37 -11.63 21.31
CA THR A 426 -2.65 -10.46 21.85
C THR A 426 -2.83 -9.25 20.93
N LYS A 427 -3.08 -8.09 21.53
CA LYS A 427 -3.18 -6.79 20.81
C LYS A 427 -1.91 -5.92 20.90
N ILE A 428 -0.87 -6.34 21.64
CA ILE A 428 0.32 -5.53 21.97
C ILE A 428 1.59 -6.39 21.81
N GLU A 429 2.71 -5.78 21.41
CA GLU A 429 4.04 -6.43 21.27
C GLU A 429 4.73 -6.80 22.60
N ASP A 430 4.01 -6.90 23.73
CA ASP A 430 4.56 -7.34 25.01
C ASP A 430 4.26 -8.83 25.27
N SER A 431 5.24 -9.54 25.82
CA SER A 431 5.49 -10.95 25.46
C SER A 431 4.83 -12.01 26.34
N SER A 432 3.59 -12.38 26.02
CA SER A 432 3.04 -13.73 26.28
C SER A 432 1.79 -13.99 25.45
N ILE A 433 1.55 -15.25 25.02
CA ILE A 433 0.27 -15.61 24.37
C ILE A 433 -0.81 -15.63 25.45
N ILE A 434 -1.76 -14.70 25.39
CA ILE A 434 -2.86 -14.65 26.35
C ILE A 434 -3.96 -15.61 25.90
N PHE A 435 -4.07 -16.73 26.60
CA PHE A 435 -5.34 -17.43 26.79
C PHE A 435 -6.08 -16.76 27.95
N ARG A 436 -7.31 -16.30 27.73
CA ARG A 436 -8.15 -15.72 28.79
C ARG A 436 -9.60 -16.19 28.64
N LEU A 437 -10.22 -16.49 29.78
CA LEU A 437 -11.66 -16.70 29.87
C LEU A 437 -12.35 -15.35 30.12
N GLU A 438 -13.32 -14.99 29.29
CA GLU A 438 -14.10 -13.75 29.38
C GLU A 438 -15.60 -14.07 29.30
N ASN A 439 -16.40 -13.48 30.18
CA ASN A 439 -17.86 -13.60 30.18
C ASN A 439 -18.50 -12.37 29.54
N GLU A 440 -19.73 -12.50 29.03
CA GLU A 440 -20.53 -11.41 28.42
C GLU A 440 -19.82 -10.67 27.27
N LEU A 441 -18.83 -11.33 26.64
CA LEU A 441 -18.10 -10.77 25.51
C LEU A 441 -19.04 -10.54 24.32
N MET A 442 -19.04 -9.29 23.82
CA MET A 442 -19.95 -8.79 22.77
C MET A 442 -21.45 -8.82 23.12
N GLN A 443 -21.81 -9.04 24.40
CA GLN A 443 -23.22 -9.23 24.82
C GLN A 443 -24.13 -8.07 24.40
N GLN A 444 -23.74 -6.81 24.66
CA GLN A 444 -24.54 -5.62 24.27
C GLN A 444 -24.80 -5.53 22.76
N ARG A 445 -23.86 -6.02 21.93
CA ARG A 445 -23.98 -6.08 20.47
C ARG A 445 -24.92 -7.21 20.06
N ALA A 446 -24.74 -8.41 20.64
CA ALA A 446 -25.64 -9.54 20.42
C ALA A 446 -27.09 -9.24 20.85
N ASP A 447 -27.28 -8.52 21.95
CA ASP A 447 -28.58 -8.09 22.47
C ASP A 447 -29.27 -7.11 21.51
N PHE A 448 -28.57 -6.07 21.03
CA PHE A 448 -29.11 -5.15 20.01
C PHE A 448 -29.61 -5.90 18.78
N TRP A 449 -28.86 -6.89 18.31
CA TRP A 449 -29.23 -7.73 17.16
C TRP A 449 -30.42 -8.64 17.43
N ARG A 450 -30.52 -9.18 18.64
CA ARG A 450 -31.68 -9.97 19.10
C ARG A 450 -32.95 -9.14 19.21
N ASP A 451 -32.82 -7.84 19.47
CA ASP A 451 -33.92 -6.87 19.49
C ASP A 451 -34.21 -6.25 18.11
N LEU A 452 -33.30 -6.39 17.13
CA LEU A 452 -33.45 -5.85 15.77
C LEU A 452 -34.16 -6.85 14.83
N GLN A 453 -33.81 -8.13 14.93
CA GLN A 453 -34.39 -9.27 14.17
C GLN A 453 -34.55 -9.04 12.64
N PRO A 454 -33.57 -8.44 11.95
CA PRO A 454 -33.74 -7.97 10.56
C PRO A 454 -34.07 -9.12 9.59
N HIS A 455 -33.47 -10.29 9.82
CA HIS A 455 -33.54 -11.48 8.97
C HIS A 455 -34.86 -12.27 9.05
N LEU A 456 -35.82 -11.90 9.91
CA LEU A 456 -37.10 -12.61 10.00
C LEU A 456 -38.09 -12.13 8.92
N PRO A 457 -38.95 -13.00 8.35
CA PRO A 457 -40.03 -12.57 7.46
C PRO A 457 -41.06 -11.71 8.20
N SER A 458 -41.60 -10.69 7.52
CA SER A 458 -42.66 -9.79 8.04
C SER A 458 -43.94 -10.49 8.49
N THR A 459 -44.17 -11.74 8.07
CA THR A 459 -45.30 -12.57 8.52
C THR A 459 -45.08 -13.25 9.87
N MET A 460 -43.83 -13.36 10.35
CA MET A 460 -43.51 -14.02 11.62
C MET A 460 -43.57 -13.09 12.83
N THR A 461 -43.46 -11.78 12.63
CA THR A 461 -43.61 -10.77 13.70
C THR A 461 -45.08 -10.49 14.05
N ALA A 462 -46.03 -10.87 13.19
CA ALA A 462 -47.46 -10.64 13.38
C ALA A 462 -48.17 -11.69 14.26
N ASN A 463 -47.61 -12.90 14.38
CA ASN A 463 -48.18 -13.99 15.17
C ASN A 463 -47.32 -14.27 16.41
N GLY A 464 -47.77 -13.78 17.57
CA GLY A 464 -46.98 -13.78 18.80
C GLY A 464 -46.63 -15.17 19.33
N MET A 465 -45.40 -15.62 19.10
CA MET A 465 -44.72 -16.57 19.98
C MET A 465 -43.80 -15.81 20.92
N GLU A 466 -44.19 -15.72 22.19
CA GLU A 466 -43.34 -15.17 23.25
C GLU A 466 -42.11 -16.06 23.45
N ILE A 467 -40.91 -15.51 23.21
CA ILE A 467 -39.65 -16.07 23.73
C ILE A 467 -39.39 -15.38 25.07
N PRO A 468 -39.23 -16.10 26.20
CA PRO A 468 -39.27 -15.48 27.53
C PRO A 468 -38.16 -14.44 27.78
N MET A 469 -38.55 -13.19 28.04
CA MET A 469 -37.63 -12.15 28.54
C MET A 469 -37.20 -12.45 29.98
N LEU A 470 -35.92 -12.78 30.18
CA LEU A 470 -35.30 -12.72 31.50
C LEU A 470 -35.05 -11.25 31.88
N LYS A 471 -35.71 -10.79 32.94
CA LYS A 471 -35.59 -9.43 33.46
C LYS A 471 -34.29 -9.26 34.24
N THR A 472 -33.49 -8.26 33.90
CA THR A 472 -32.43 -7.71 34.76
C THR A 472 -32.70 -6.22 34.99
N ASN A 473 -32.78 -5.82 36.27
CA ASN A 473 -33.00 -4.43 36.68
C ASN A 473 -31.67 -3.77 37.07
N GLY A 474 -31.54 -2.46 36.80
CA GLY A 474 -30.81 -1.56 37.69
C GLY A 474 -29.69 -0.71 37.06
N HIS A 475 -29.88 0.62 37.17
CA HIS A 475 -28.86 1.67 37.32
C HIS A 475 -27.83 1.92 36.17
N GLU A 476 -27.39 3.15 35.92
CA GLU A 476 -28.08 4.45 36.01
C GLU A 476 -27.37 5.50 35.13
N ARG A 477 -27.80 6.77 35.16
CA ARG A 477 -27.30 7.83 34.28
C ARG A 477 -25.84 8.21 34.55
N LEU A 478 -25.10 8.50 33.49
CA LEU A 478 -24.11 9.59 33.48
C LEU A 478 -24.05 10.23 32.08
N THR A 479 -24.17 11.56 32.03
CA THR A 479 -24.20 12.37 30.80
C THR A 479 -23.13 13.45 30.84
N SER A 480 -22.76 14.01 29.66
CA SER A 480 -21.68 15.00 29.42
C SER A 480 -20.26 14.43 29.62
N LEU A 481 -19.33 14.59 28.67
CA LEU A 481 -18.79 15.89 28.23
C LEU A 481 -18.36 15.95 26.75
N ASP A 482 -18.51 17.16 26.20
CA ASP A 482 -17.82 17.81 25.07
C ASP A 482 -17.71 17.22 23.65
N LYS A 483 -17.41 18.14 22.72
CA LYS A 483 -17.41 17.99 21.26
C LYS A 483 -16.09 18.50 20.63
N SER A 484 -15.95 18.19 19.34
CA SER A 484 -15.23 18.94 18.30
C SER A 484 -13.71 18.73 18.13
N MET A 485 -13.35 18.19 16.96
CA MET A 485 -12.24 18.64 16.10
C MET A 485 -12.67 18.46 14.62
N PRO A 486 -12.14 19.25 13.67
CA PRO A 486 -12.48 19.13 12.23
C PRO A 486 -11.69 18.01 11.51
N PRO A 487 -12.15 17.56 10.33
CA PRO A 487 -11.51 16.51 9.54
C PRO A 487 -10.24 17.00 8.81
N ALA A 488 -9.38 16.05 8.40
CA ALA A 488 -8.11 16.30 7.73
C ALA A 488 -8.11 15.89 6.24
N SER A 489 -7.24 16.54 5.46
CA SER A 489 -7.08 16.38 4.01
C SER A 489 -6.38 15.06 3.58
N PRO A 490 -6.51 14.64 2.30
CA PRO A 490 -5.96 13.38 1.81
C PRO A 490 -4.43 13.35 1.78
N THR A 491 -3.84 12.15 1.81
CA THR A 491 -2.38 11.94 1.79
C THR A 491 -1.96 10.89 0.74
N LEU A 492 -0.90 11.20 0.00
CA LEU A 492 -0.31 10.36 -1.05
C LEU A 492 0.34 9.07 -0.49
N PRO A 493 0.51 8.01 -1.33
CA PRO A 493 0.96 6.70 -0.87
C PRO A 493 2.40 6.75 -0.33
N SER A 494 2.60 6.18 0.87
CA SER A 494 3.87 6.26 1.59
C SER A 494 4.69 4.96 1.47
N PRO A 495 6.01 5.03 1.22
CA PRO A 495 6.82 3.85 0.95
C PRO A 495 7.13 3.04 2.21
N THR A 496 6.76 1.77 2.23
CA THR A 496 6.95 0.89 3.39
C THR A 496 8.39 0.44 3.57
N ILE A 497 9.03 0.85 4.65
CA ILE A 497 10.24 0.19 5.14
C ILE A 497 9.90 -1.16 5.79
N ARG A 498 10.55 -2.22 5.31
CA ARG A 498 10.66 -3.49 6.03
C ARG A 498 11.90 -3.43 6.93
N ARG A 499 11.82 -3.94 8.17
CA ARG A 499 13.01 -4.12 9.02
C ARG A 499 13.98 -5.08 8.31
N ASN A 500 15.17 -4.58 7.97
CA ASN A 500 16.17 -5.36 7.26
C ASN A 500 16.69 -6.53 8.10
N LYS A 501 16.54 -7.76 7.58
CA LYS A 501 17.43 -8.87 7.91
C LYS A 501 18.59 -8.85 6.93
N SER A 502 19.82 -8.88 7.43
CA SER A 502 21.02 -9.06 6.63
C SER A 502 21.20 -10.54 6.23
N ASP A 503 20.27 -11.06 5.42
CA ASP A 503 20.44 -12.36 4.77
C ASP A 503 21.56 -12.23 3.72
N GLY A 504 22.77 -12.67 4.06
CA GLY A 504 24.02 -12.46 3.32
C GLY A 504 24.11 -13.12 1.93
N LYS A 505 23.27 -12.69 0.99
CA LYS A 505 23.32 -13.08 -0.42
C LYS A 505 24.22 -12.14 -1.22
N LEU A 506 25.49 -12.54 -1.34
CA LEU A 506 26.42 -11.99 -2.33
C LEU A 506 25.84 -12.19 -3.74
N MET A 507 25.59 -11.09 -4.47
CA MET A 507 25.20 -11.08 -5.89
C MET A 507 25.76 -9.85 -6.61
N ALA A 508 26.12 -10.07 -7.89
CA ALA A 508 26.58 -9.09 -8.88
C ALA A 508 27.83 -8.25 -8.53
N GLN A 509 28.47 -7.71 -9.58
CA GLN A 509 29.57 -6.74 -9.46
C GLN A 509 29.06 -5.30 -9.54
N ASP A 510 27.93 -5.07 -10.22
CA ASP A 510 27.35 -3.75 -10.47
C ASP A 510 26.04 -3.55 -9.71
N VAL A 511 26.11 -2.77 -8.62
CA VAL A 511 24.94 -2.31 -7.86
C VAL A 511 24.82 -0.80 -8.08
N LYS A 512 23.65 -0.31 -8.51
CA LYS A 512 23.40 1.12 -8.66
C LYS A 512 23.54 1.82 -7.30
N GLU A 513 24.31 2.89 -7.22
CA GLU A 513 24.52 3.68 -5.98
C GLU A 513 23.77 5.02 -6.07
N ALA A 514 23.27 5.51 -4.93
CA ALA A 514 22.71 6.85 -4.80
C ALA A 514 23.28 7.55 -3.56
N ARG A 515 23.52 8.86 -3.65
CA ARG A 515 24.21 9.66 -2.63
C ARG A 515 23.26 10.61 -1.93
N VAL A 516 23.09 10.49 -0.61
CA VAL A 516 22.22 11.37 0.18
C VAL A 516 23.02 12.20 1.18
N LYS A 517 22.87 13.52 1.13
CA LYS A 517 23.46 14.43 2.12
C LYS A 517 22.53 14.52 3.32
N VAL A 518 23.03 14.22 4.52
CA VAL A 518 22.30 14.42 5.77
C VAL A 518 22.85 15.64 6.49
N ILE A 519 22.03 16.67 6.68
CA ILE A 519 22.36 17.84 7.49
C ILE A 519 21.71 17.64 8.86
N TYR A 520 22.50 17.53 9.93
CA TYR A 520 21.98 17.35 11.28
C TYR A 520 22.12 18.65 12.06
N THR A 521 21.00 19.38 12.19
CA THR A 521 20.93 20.68 12.87
C THR A 521 20.73 20.51 14.38
N GLY A 522 19.99 19.48 14.78
CA GLY A 522 19.76 19.10 16.17
C GLY A 522 18.39 18.48 16.40
N GLY A 523 17.76 18.81 17.53
CA GLY A 523 16.52 18.21 17.99
C GLY A 523 16.64 16.79 18.55
N THR A 524 15.52 16.29 19.08
CA THR A 524 15.42 15.06 19.89
C THR A 524 16.03 13.81 19.25
N ILE A 525 15.99 13.70 17.91
CA ILE A 525 16.39 12.49 17.18
C ILE A 525 17.83 12.05 17.46
N GLY A 526 18.77 12.99 17.63
CA GLY A 526 20.16 12.70 17.96
C GLY A 526 20.60 13.09 19.37
N MET A 527 19.65 13.42 20.26
CA MET A 527 19.95 13.65 21.67
C MET A 527 20.31 12.35 22.38
N VAL A 528 21.15 12.44 23.42
CA VAL A 528 21.52 11.32 24.28
C VAL A 528 21.43 11.73 25.75
N ARG A 529 21.27 10.75 26.64
CA ARG A 529 21.21 10.99 28.09
C ARG A 529 22.60 11.36 28.62
N ASN A 530 22.72 12.54 29.22
CA ASN A 530 23.94 12.99 29.87
C ASN A 530 24.08 12.40 31.29
N GLU A 531 25.17 12.73 31.99
CA GLU A 531 25.47 12.28 33.36
C GLU A 531 24.38 12.62 34.40
N ARG A 532 23.49 13.58 34.09
CA ARG A 532 22.34 13.98 34.92
C ARG A 532 21.02 13.29 34.50
N ASN A 533 21.09 12.31 33.60
CA ASN A 533 19.97 11.59 32.97
C ASN A 533 18.99 12.49 32.20
N VAL A 534 19.43 13.66 31.76
CA VAL A 534 18.66 14.58 30.90
C VAL A 534 19.08 14.35 29.45
N LEU A 535 18.13 14.41 28.51
CA LEU A 535 18.44 14.39 27.08
C LEU A 535 19.14 15.70 26.68
N ALA A 536 20.27 15.57 26.00
CA ALA A 536 21.02 16.70 25.45
C ALA A 536 21.68 16.32 24.12
N PRO A 537 21.86 17.27 23.19
CA PRO A 537 22.69 17.05 22.01
C PRO A 537 24.17 16.96 22.45
N ILE A 538 24.85 15.85 22.14
CA ILE A 538 26.28 15.66 22.41
C ILE A 538 27.05 15.55 21.09
N PRO A 539 28.09 16.38 20.85
CA PRO A 539 28.84 16.37 19.60
C PRO A 539 29.37 14.99 19.18
N ASN A 540 29.22 14.69 17.89
CA ASN A 540 29.55 13.46 17.19
C ASN A 540 28.90 12.20 17.79
N ALA A 541 27.92 12.30 18.71
CA ALA A 541 27.31 11.14 19.35
C ALA A 541 26.42 10.35 18.37
N LEU A 542 25.69 11.05 17.49
CA LEU A 542 24.83 10.45 16.48
C LEU A 542 25.66 9.56 15.52
N VAL A 543 26.64 10.12 14.82
CA VAL A 543 27.45 9.39 13.82
C VAL A 543 28.22 8.21 14.44
N ARG A 544 28.81 8.39 15.64
CA ARG A 544 29.51 7.32 16.37
C ARG A 544 28.60 6.16 16.78
N SER A 545 27.31 6.40 16.92
CA SER A 545 26.29 5.40 17.25
C SER A 545 25.69 4.76 16.00
N ILE A 546 25.48 5.54 14.93
CA ILE A 546 25.03 5.05 13.61
C ILE A 546 26.01 4.00 13.08
N ARG A 547 27.33 4.25 13.11
CA ARG A 547 28.35 3.29 12.66
C ARG A 547 28.33 1.94 13.40
N LYS A 548 27.70 1.86 14.58
CA LYS A 548 27.61 0.64 15.40
C LYS A 548 26.27 -0.08 15.28
N TYR A 549 25.36 0.37 14.42
CA TYR A 549 23.98 -0.14 14.36
C TYR A 549 23.68 -0.76 12.98
N PRO A 550 23.77 -2.10 12.83
CA PRO A 550 23.71 -2.78 11.52
C PRO A 550 22.46 -2.50 10.68
N ASN A 551 21.35 -2.11 11.30
CA ASN A 551 20.11 -1.82 10.58
C ASN A 551 20.16 -0.50 9.78
N ILE A 552 21.13 0.37 10.06
CA ILE A 552 21.31 1.68 9.39
C ILE A 552 22.74 1.91 8.86
N HIS A 553 23.70 1.04 9.23
CA HIS A 553 25.05 1.03 8.66
C HIS A 553 25.49 -0.40 8.29
N ASP A 554 25.72 -0.66 7.00
CA ASP A 554 26.35 -1.87 6.49
C ASP A 554 27.87 -1.67 6.38
N GLU A 555 28.57 -2.22 7.37
CA GLU A 555 30.04 -2.16 7.48
C GLU A 555 30.74 -3.06 6.45
N GLU A 556 30.14 -4.19 6.04
CA GLU A 556 30.74 -5.11 5.06
C GLU A 556 30.79 -4.46 3.66
N TYR A 557 29.69 -3.85 3.23
CA TYR A 557 29.66 -3.08 1.98
C TYR A 557 30.62 -1.90 2.06
N ALA A 558 30.66 -1.16 3.18
CA ALA A 558 31.55 -0.01 3.35
C ALA A 558 33.03 -0.42 3.26
N LEU A 559 33.46 -1.49 3.93
CA LEU A 559 34.81 -2.03 3.87
C LEU A 559 35.18 -2.51 2.45
N ARG A 560 34.28 -3.24 1.77
CA ARG A 560 34.51 -3.68 0.38
C ARG A 560 34.58 -2.50 -0.60
N ARG A 561 33.81 -1.43 -0.36
CA ARG A 561 33.63 -0.30 -1.29
C ARG A 561 34.65 0.84 -1.12
N PHE A 562 35.16 1.04 0.09
CA PHE A 562 36.04 2.15 0.48
C PHE A 562 37.36 1.70 1.16
N GLY A 563 37.54 0.40 1.42
CA GLY A 563 38.76 -0.16 2.01
C GLY A 563 38.96 0.19 3.49
N ALA A 564 40.22 0.13 3.94
CA ALA A 564 40.59 0.35 5.34
C ALA A 564 40.24 1.75 5.89
N SER A 565 39.94 2.72 5.02
CA SER A 565 39.49 4.08 5.39
C SER A 565 38.02 4.15 5.84
N ALA A 566 37.33 3.01 6.01
CA ALA A 566 35.91 2.91 6.35
C ALA A 566 35.46 3.75 7.57
N SER A 567 36.36 3.98 8.54
CA SER A 567 36.10 4.82 9.72
C SER A 567 35.80 6.29 9.40
N MET A 568 36.32 6.82 8.28
CA MET A 568 35.99 8.14 7.74
C MET A 568 35.13 8.10 6.47
N ALA A 569 34.93 6.92 5.87
CA ALA A 569 34.12 6.76 4.67
C ALA A 569 32.62 7.09 4.91
N PRO A 570 31.85 7.39 3.84
CA PRO A 570 30.40 7.54 3.92
C PRO A 570 29.70 6.34 4.56
N LEU A 571 28.52 6.60 5.13
CA LEU A 571 27.67 5.59 5.74
C LEU A 571 26.85 4.91 4.65
N VAL A 572 26.67 3.59 4.73
CA VAL A 572 25.89 2.82 3.75
C VAL A 572 24.66 2.24 4.42
N LEU A 573 23.45 2.54 3.93
CA LEU A 573 22.22 1.92 4.41
C LEU A 573 22.20 0.45 3.96
N PRO A 574 21.74 -0.53 4.77
CA PRO A 574 21.58 -1.92 4.33
C PRO A 574 20.65 -2.05 3.13
N PHE A 575 20.79 -3.14 2.35
CA PHE A 575 19.93 -3.37 1.18
C PHE A 575 18.46 -3.49 1.58
N VAL A 576 17.57 -2.81 0.84
CA VAL A 576 16.13 -2.80 1.07
C VAL A 576 15.41 -3.48 -0.09
N GLN A 577 14.58 -4.48 0.21
CA GLN A 577 13.84 -5.23 -0.80
C GLN A 577 12.83 -4.33 -1.52
N GLY A 578 12.88 -4.29 -2.86
CA GLY A 578 12.02 -3.44 -3.69
C GLY A 578 12.59 -2.04 -3.98
N VAL A 579 13.88 -1.83 -3.73
CA VAL A 579 14.59 -0.57 -3.97
C VAL A 579 15.78 -0.82 -4.90
N ASP A 580 15.84 -0.12 -6.04
CA ASP A 580 16.80 -0.39 -7.11
C ASP A 580 18.21 0.17 -6.86
N ARG A 581 18.38 1.14 -5.94
CA ARG A 581 19.67 1.76 -5.63
C ARG A 581 20.11 1.55 -4.18
N ARG A 582 21.41 1.36 -3.99
CA ARG A 582 22.08 1.31 -2.69
C ARG A 582 22.29 2.74 -2.17
N ILE A 583 21.68 3.07 -1.03
CA ILE A 583 21.83 4.39 -0.42
C ILE A 583 23.15 4.50 0.33
N ILE A 584 23.99 5.44 -0.11
CA ILE A 584 25.21 5.89 0.54
C ILE A 584 24.95 7.32 1.04
N TYR A 585 25.24 7.62 2.29
CA TYR A 585 24.90 8.90 2.91
C TYR A 585 26.03 9.48 3.76
N GLN A 586 26.11 10.80 3.81
CA GLN A 586 27.10 11.52 4.62
C GLN A 586 26.40 12.48 5.57
N VAL A 587 26.63 12.32 6.87
CA VAL A 587 26.14 13.24 7.91
C VAL A 587 27.12 14.40 8.09
N SER A 588 26.63 15.62 7.89
CA SER A 588 27.25 16.86 8.33
C SER A 588 26.52 17.33 9.59
N GLU A 589 27.22 17.30 10.72
CA GLU A 589 26.68 17.69 12.03
C GLU A 589 26.96 19.18 12.30
N TYR A 590 25.95 19.92 12.76
CA TYR A 590 26.11 21.34 13.10
C TYR A 590 26.82 21.54 14.43
N THR A 591 27.44 22.71 14.58
CA THR A 591 28.03 23.18 15.83
C THR A 591 27.66 24.65 15.99
N PRO A 592 27.05 25.04 17.13
CA PRO A 592 26.38 24.14 18.08
C PRO A 592 25.26 23.33 17.42
N LEU A 593 24.87 22.21 18.02
CA LEU A 593 23.60 21.56 17.74
C LEU A 593 22.48 22.32 18.46
N LEU A 594 21.37 22.57 17.78
CA LEU A 594 20.29 23.41 18.28
C LEU A 594 19.08 22.57 18.73
N ASP A 595 18.33 23.12 19.68
CA ASP A 595 16.92 22.81 19.76
C ASP A 595 16.18 23.64 18.70
N SER A 596 15.22 23.02 18.01
CA SER A 596 14.29 23.67 17.08
C SER A 596 13.69 24.97 17.63
N SER A 597 13.41 25.03 18.95
CA SER A 597 12.83 26.23 19.58
C SER A 597 13.74 27.47 19.55
N ASN A 598 15.03 27.30 19.23
CA ASN A 598 16.03 28.37 19.20
C ASN A 598 16.51 28.70 17.78
N MET A 599 15.92 28.10 16.74
CA MET A 599 16.33 28.31 15.35
C MET A 599 15.74 29.58 14.76
N THR A 600 16.55 30.27 13.95
CA THR A 600 16.27 31.59 13.36
C THR A 600 16.38 31.56 11.84
N MET A 601 16.02 32.68 11.18
CA MET A 601 16.21 32.84 9.73
C MET A 601 17.68 32.67 9.30
N ASN A 602 18.64 33.02 10.15
CA ASN A 602 20.07 32.80 9.90
C ASN A 602 20.43 31.29 9.85
N ASP A 603 19.77 30.47 10.66
CA ASP A 603 19.97 29.02 10.65
C ASP A 603 19.32 28.39 9.42
N TRP A 604 18.18 28.91 8.96
CA TRP A 604 17.58 28.51 7.67
C TRP A 604 18.47 28.90 6.49
N ALA A 605 19.07 30.10 6.50
CA ALA A 605 20.04 30.53 5.50
C ALA A 605 21.31 29.66 5.50
N ARG A 606 21.78 29.21 6.67
CA ARG A 606 22.89 28.25 6.79
C ARG A 606 22.55 26.91 6.14
N ILE A 607 21.37 26.36 6.40
CA ILE A 607 20.91 25.09 5.78
C ILE A 607 20.81 25.24 4.26
N ALA A 608 20.24 26.34 3.77
CA ALA A 608 20.13 26.61 2.34
C ALA A 608 21.52 26.70 1.66
N SER A 609 22.46 27.41 2.27
CA SER A 609 23.84 27.49 1.77
C SER A 609 24.57 26.14 1.77
N ASP A 610 24.40 25.32 2.81
CA ASP A 610 25.02 23.99 2.88
C ASP A 610 24.42 23.00 1.85
N ILE A 611 23.12 23.14 1.54
CA ILE A 611 22.46 22.43 0.43
C ILE A 611 23.07 22.89 -0.90
N GLN A 612 23.21 24.20 -1.13
CA GLN A 612 23.78 24.75 -2.38
C GLN A 612 25.22 24.29 -2.62
N GLN A 613 26.09 24.43 -1.62
CA GLN A 613 27.48 23.96 -1.68
C GLN A 613 27.61 22.45 -1.92
N SER A 614 26.60 21.68 -1.49
CA SER A 614 26.55 20.23 -1.67
C SER A 614 25.80 19.79 -2.95
N TYR A 615 25.18 20.72 -3.70
CA TYR A 615 24.07 20.38 -4.62
C TYR A 615 24.49 19.49 -5.79
N GLU A 616 25.70 19.65 -6.32
CA GLU A 616 26.20 18.87 -7.46
C GLU A 616 26.72 17.47 -7.04
N PHE A 617 27.00 17.24 -5.76
CA PHE A 617 27.67 16.01 -5.27
C PHE A 617 26.74 14.90 -4.75
N PHE A 618 25.47 15.23 -4.49
CA PHE A 618 24.47 14.34 -3.88
C PHE A 618 23.17 14.33 -4.68
N ASP A 619 22.49 13.19 -4.74
CA ASP A 619 21.23 12.99 -5.45
C ASP A 619 20.03 13.58 -4.70
N GLY A 620 20.10 13.65 -3.38
CA GLY A 620 19.07 14.24 -2.51
C GLY A 620 19.57 14.56 -1.10
N PHE A 621 18.70 15.20 -0.32
CA PHE A 621 19.01 15.85 0.95
C PHE A 621 18.04 15.41 2.04
N VAL A 622 18.56 15.20 3.25
CA VAL A 622 17.79 14.95 4.47
C VAL A 622 18.23 15.93 5.56
N VAL A 623 17.32 16.74 6.08
CA VAL A 623 17.58 17.64 7.20
C VAL A 623 17.02 16.99 8.47
N LEU A 624 17.90 16.55 9.36
CA LEU A 624 17.55 16.06 10.70
C LEU A 624 17.35 17.25 11.63
N HIS A 625 16.10 17.44 12.06
CA HIS A 625 15.59 18.64 12.70
C HIS A 625 14.80 18.31 13.98
N GLY A 626 14.68 19.28 14.89
CA GLY A 626 13.73 19.19 16.01
C GLY A 626 12.28 19.40 15.55
N THR A 627 11.33 18.84 16.28
CA THR A 627 9.92 18.79 15.88
C THR A 627 9.20 20.12 15.97
N ASP A 628 9.65 21.01 16.87
CA ASP A 628 8.80 22.07 17.41
C ASP A 628 8.65 23.27 16.47
N THR A 629 9.61 23.45 15.55
CA THR A 629 9.60 24.46 14.48
C THR A 629 9.78 23.84 13.09
N LEU A 630 9.58 22.52 12.97
CA LEU A 630 9.84 21.77 11.74
C LEU A 630 9.03 22.28 10.53
N SER A 631 7.75 22.66 10.76
CA SER A 631 6.90 23.26 9.72
C SER A 631 7.43 24.63 9.26
N TYR A 632 7.86 25.50 10.17
CA TYR A 632 8.48 26.79 9.82
C TYR A 632 9.75 26.61 8.98
N THR A 633 10.63 25.67 9.33
CA THR A 633 11.85 25.42 8.55
C THR A 633 11.55 24.81 7.17
N ALA A 634 10.54 23.95 7.05
CA ALA A 634 10.08 23.44 5.76
C ALA A 634 9.49 24.56 4.88
N SER A 635 8.62 25.39 5.46
CA SER A 635 8.05 26.56 4.79
C SER A 635 9.13 27.54 4.32
N ALA A 636 10.08 27.90 5.19
CA ALA A 636 11.18 28.79 4.86
C ALA A 636 12.04 28.25 3.72
N LEU A 637 12.52 27.00 3.84
CA LEU A 637 13.37 26.40 2.81
C LEU A 637 12.61 26.23 1.48
N SER A 638 11.31 25.97 1.49
CA SER A 638 10.53 25.90 0.24
C SER A 638 10.61 27.19 -0.58
N PHE A 639 10.58 28.38 0.06
CA PHE A 639 10.79 29.65 -0.64
C PHE A 639 12.27 29.95 -0.91
N MET A 640 13.17 29.68 0.05
CA MET A 640 14.60 30.01 -0.06
C MET A 640 15.33 29.18 -1.12
N LEU A 641 14.93 27.93 -1.37
CA LEU A 641 15.55 27.04 -2.35
C LEU A 641 14.89 27.28 -3.73
N GLU A 642 15.54 28.10 -4.57
CA GLU A 642 15.06 28.48 -5.90
C GLU A 642 15.61 27.53 -6.98
N ASN A 643 14.81 27.25 -8.02
CA ASN A 643 15.14 26.26 -9.06
C ASN A 643 15.48 24.87 -8.51
N LEU A 644 14.81 24.46 -7.41
CA LEU A 644 14.98 23.14 -6.83
C LEU A 644 14.56 22.04 -7.81
N GLY A 645 15.41 21.04 -7.99
CA GLY A 645 15.22 19.91 -8.92
C GLY A 645 15.50 18.54 -8.30
N LYS A 646 15.88 18.51 -7.02
CA LYS A 646 16.26 17.33 -6.22
C LYS A 646 15.46 17.29 -4.93
N THR A 647 15.31 16.09 -4.38
CA THR A 647 14.50 15.82 -3.19
C THR A 647 15.17 16.35 -1.91
N VAL A 648 14.47 17.19 -1.15
CA VAL A 648 14.88 17.68 0.17
C VAL A 648 13.84 17.24 1.19
N ILE A 649 14.23 16.45 2.19
CA ILE A 649 13.31 15.92 3.21
C ILE A 649 13.70 16.41 4.59
N ILE A 650 12.80 17.12 5.26
CA ILE A 650 12.96 17.47 6.67
C ILE A 650 12.28 16.40 7.53
N THR A 651 13.00 15.90 8.52
CA THR A 651 12.49 14.85 9.43
C THR A 651 13.06 15.02 10.83
N GLY A 652 12.29 14.61 11.83
CA GLY A 652 12.69 14.59 13.23
C GLY A 652 12.20 13.32 13.92
N SER A 653 12.09 13.37 15.25
CA SER A 653 11.42 12.32 16.03
C SER A 653 10.96 12.83 17.39
N GLN A 654 9.96 12.17 17.98
CA GLN A 654 9.54 12.40 19.36
C GLN A 654 10.48 11.71 20.37
N ILE A 655 11.13 10.61 19.99
CA ILE A 655 12.02 9.83 20.88
C ILE A 655 13.39 9.61 20.20
N PRO A 656 14.53 9.79 20.90
CA PRO A 656 15.86 9.65 20.29
C PRO A 656 16.10 8.32 19.58
N ILE A 657 16.84 8.36 18.46
CA ILE A 657 16.97 7.26 17.48
C ILE A 657 17.63 5.98 18.01
N PHE A 658 18.23 5.99 19.22
CA PHE A 658 18.84 4.80 19.83
C PHE A 658 18.09 4.26 21.07
N GLU A 659 17.00 4.89 21.50
CA GLU A 659 16.11 4.30 22.51
C GLU A 659 15.45 3.01 21.97
N THR A 660 14.83 2.22 22.85
CA THR A 660 14.28 0.88 22.49
C THR A 660 13.02 0.97 21.63
N ARG A 661 12.04 1.77 22.06
CA ARG A 661 10.86 2.18 21.27
C ARG A 661 11.08 3.63 20.81
N THR A 662 11.26 3.85 19.51
CA THR A 662 11.51 5.18 18.90
C THR A 662 10.99 5.22 17.47
N ASP A 663 10.39 6.35 17.11
CA ASP A 663 9.93 6.72 15.77
C ASP A 663 11.10 7.19 14.87
N GLY A 664 12.18 7.70 15.46
CA GLY A 664 13.32 8.27 14.73
C GLY A 664 14.05 7.28 13.81
N LYS A 665 14.03 5.98 14.11
CA LYS A 665 14.65 4.95 13.25
C LYS A 665 13.94 4.86 11.91
N ASP A 666 12.61 4.78 11.94
CA ASP A 666 11.79 4.58 10.75
C ASP A 666 11.61 5.91 10.00
N ASN A 667 11.50 7.04 10.71
CA ASN A 667 11.53 8.38 10.13
C ASN A 667 12.85 8.64 9.34
N PHE A 668 14.02 8.45 9.96
CA PHE A 668 15.31 8.73 9.32
C PHE A 668 15.61 7.79 8.14
N THR A 669 15.36 6.48 8.31
CA THR A 669 15.60 5.53 7.23
C THR A 669 14.67 5.75 6.05
N SER A 670 13.41 6.17 6.28
CA SER A 670 12.47 6.49 5.19
C SER A 670 12.92 7.73 4.44
N ALA A 671 13.34 8.79 5.13
CA ALA A 671 13.89 9.98 4.49
C ALA A 671 15.12 9.65 3.62
N LEU A 672 16.03 8.79 4.10
CA LEU A 672 17.18 8.32 3.31
C LEU A 672 16.78 7.56 2.04
N ILE A 673 15.78 6.67 2.11
CA ILE A 673 15.32 5.90 0.94
C ILE A 673 14.61 6.79 -0.06
N ILE A 674 13.73 7.69 0.40
CA ILE A 674 12.96 8.56 -0.49
C ILE A 674 13.92 9.51 -1.21
N ALA A 675 14.79 10.23 -0.48
CA ALA A 675 15.71 11.20 -1.05
C ALA A 675 16.75 10.60 -2.01
N GLY A 676 17.08 9.31 -1.89
CA GLY A 676 18.04 8.64 -2.78
C GLY A 676 17.44 7.87 -3.95
N ASN A 677 16.13 7.61 -3.96
CA ASN A 677 15.47 6.84 -5.05
C ASN A 677 14.52 7.67 -5.89
N TYR A 678 13.76 8.57 -5.26
CA TYR A 678 12.71 9.37 -5.88
C TYR A 678 13.20 10.79 -6.08
N ILE A 679 12.77 11.43 -7.18
CA ILE A 679 13.17 12.78 -7.55
C ILE A 679 11.91 13.64 -7.51
N ILE A 680 11.62 14.13 -6.30
CA ILE A 680 10.52 15.03 -5.98
C ILE A 680 11.16 16.40 -5.80
N PRO A 681 10.98 17.38 -6.71
CA PRO A 681 11.78 18.61 -6.76
C PRO A 681 11.34 19.67 -5.72
N GLU A 682 11.13 19.24 -4.46
CA GLU A 682 10.46 19.99 -3.41
C GLU A 682 11.08 19.77 -2.03
N VAL A 683 10.75 20.68 -1.09
CA VAL A 683 11.02 20.53 0.35
C VAL A 683 9.84 19.83 1.01
N CYS A 684 9.99 18.53 1.24
CA CYS A 684 8.97 17.69 1.87
C CYS A 684 9.22 17.51 3.37
N ILE A 685 8.16 17.26 4.15
CA ILE A 685 8.29 16.75 5.52
C ILE A 685 8.06 15.23 5.50
N PHE A 686 8.88 14.45 6.20
CA PHE A 686 8.56 13.04 6.48
C PHE A 686 8.41 12.80 7.98
N PHE A 687 7.28 12.21 8.39
CA PHE A 687 7.03 11.89 9.79
C PHE A 687 5.96 10.80 9.94
N GLY A 688 6.15 9.86 10.88
CA GLY A 688 5.09 8.91 11.28
C GLY A 688 4.63 7.98 10.15
N HIS A 689 5.59 7.50 9.34
CA HIS A 689 5.36 6.76 8.09
C HIS A 689 4.56 7.50 7.00
N LYS A 690 4.42 8.83 7.08
CA LYS A 690 3.83 9.66 6.02
C LYS A 690 4.85 10.63 5.44
N LEU A 691 4.88 10.71 4.10
CA LEU A 691 5.41 11.89 3.42
C LEU A 691 4.31 12.95 3.44
N MET A 692 4.53 14.01 4.23
CA MET A 692 3.71 15.22 4.22
C MET A 692 4.16 16.07 3.03
N HIS A 693 3.55 15.75 1.89
CA HIS A 693 3.61 16.50 0.64
C HIS A 693 2.24 17.15 0.43
N VAL A 694 2.21 18.40 -0.04
CA VAL A 694 0.96 19.09 -0.38
C VAL A 694 0.53 18.58 -1.75
N ASN A 695 -0.77 18.31 -1.97
CA ASN A 695 -1.23 17.93 -3.30
C ASN A 695 -1.25 19.17 -4.22
N VAL A 696 -0.09 19.50 -4.79
CA VAL A 696 0.07 20.76 -5.53
C VAL A 696 -0.39 20.64 -6.98
N ASP A 697 -1.29 21.54 -7.38
CA ASP A 697 -1.57 21.76 -8.79
C ASP A 697 -0.35 22.43 -9.47
N TYR A 698 0.52 21.61 -10.06
CA TYR A 698 1.72 22.05 -10.80
C TYR A 698 1.42 23.02 -11.97
N ARG A 699 0.16 23.12 -12.41
CA ARG A 699 -0.29 24.09 -13.43
C ARG A 699 -0.35 25.52 -12.87
N GLN A 700 -0.53 25.66 -11.56
CA GLN A 700 -0.75 26.94 -10.86
C GLN A 700 0.51 27.50 -10.16
N ILE A 701 1.55 26.68 -9.94
CA ILE A 701 2.80 27.15 -9.31
C ILE A 701 3.56 28.12 -10.23
N PHE A 702 3.96 29.27 -9.69
CA PHE A 702 5.03 30.08 -10.26
C PHE A 702 6.40 29.38 -10.13
N ARG A 703 6.70 28.47 -11.08
CA ARG A 703 8.08 28.03 -11.33
C ARG A 703 8.83 29.15 -12.07
N PRO A 704 10.09 29.48 -11.72
CA PRO A 704 10.87 30.42 -12.50
C PRO A 704 11.07 29.91 -13.94
N CYS A 705 10.71 30.71 -14.93
CA CYS A 705 10.80 30.33 -16.35
C CYS A 705 12.22 30.52 -16.94
N SER A 706 13.26 30.48 -16.10
CA SER A 706 14.64 30.79 -16.44
C SER A 706 15.48 29.53 -16.66
N ILE A 707 16.46 29.63 -17.58
CA ILE A 707 17.39 28.53 -17.90
C ILE A 707 18.61 28.69 -16.98
N GLU A 708 18.38 28.50 -15.69
CA GLU A 708 19.31 28.81 -14.60
C GLU A 708 19.58 27.58 -13.72
N ARG A 709 20.69 27.61 -12.99
CA ARG A 709 21.02 26.59 -11.98
C ARG A 709 20.16 26.77 -10.73
N PHE A 710 20.26 25.77 -9.86
CA PHE A 710 19.82 25.85 -8.47
C PHE A 710 20.43 27.07 -7.75
N THR A 711 19.59 27.91 -7.17
CA THR A 711 19.97 29.14 -6.46
C THR A 711 19.34 29.16 -5.07
N VAL A 712 19.90 29.98 -4.16
CA VAL A 712 19.33 30.17 -2.83
C VAL A 712 19.16 31.64 -2.49
N HIS A 713 17.97 32.01 -2.04
CA HIS A 713 17.66 33.35 -1.54
C HIS A 713 17.81 33.35 -0.02
N LEU A 714 18.90 33.93 0.48
CA LEU A 714 19.27 33.91 1.90
C LEU A 714 18.64 35.05 2.73
N ASN A 715 18.19 36.12 2.07
CA ASN A 715 17.82 37.39 2.72
C ASN A 715 16.32 37.45 3.07
N LEU A 716 15.88 36.63 4.02
CA LEU A 716 14.52 36.75 4.57
C LEU A 716 14.39 37.99 5.46
N ASP A 717 13.28 38.72 5.37
CA ASP A 717 13.02 39.86 6.28
C ASP A 717 12.61 39.39 7.68
N GLU A 718 13.44 39.71 8.68
CA GLU A 718 13.14 39.45 10.10
C GLU A 718 12.01 40.32 10.67
N ASN A 719 11.64 41.41 9.99
CA ASN A 719 10.65 42.39 10.46
C ASN A 719 9.19 41.97 10.15
N VAL A 720 8.90 40.66 10.17
CA VAL A 720 7.56 40.12 9.96
C VAL A 720 6.98 39.50 11.23
N GLY A 721 5.68 39.71 11.47
CA GLY A 721 4.97 39.19 12.63
C GLY A 721 3.84 38.24 12.27
N LEU A 722 3.50 37.33 13.18
CA LEU A 722 2.27 36.53 13.16
C LEU A 722 1.42 36.93 14.36
N LEU A 723 0.23 37.48 14.11
CA LEU A 723 -0.69 37.95 15.15
C LEU A 723 -1.99 37.16 15.11
N ARG A 724 -2.31 36.49 16.23
CA ARG A 724 -3.57 35.77 16.39
C ARG A 724 -4.64 36.66 17.01
N ILE A 725 -5.75 36.82 16.31
CA ILE A 725 -6.90 37.56 16.81
C ILE A 725 -7.68 36.69 17.79
N PHE A 726 -8.06 37.27 18.92
CA PHE A 726 -8.92 36.65 19.93
C PHE A 726 -9.91 37.70 20.47
N PRO A 727 -11.13 37.32 20.91
CA PRO A 727 -12.22 38.28 21.09
C PRO A 727 -11.95 39.41 22.10
N SER A 728 -11.08 39.17 23.08
CA SER A 728 -10.68 40.11 24.14
C SER A 728 -9.37 40.85 23.84
N ILE A 729 -8.86 40.85 22.59
CA ILE A 729 -7.65 41.59 22.25
C ILE A 729 -7.82 43.11 22.45
N SER A 730 -6.90 43.70 23.20
CA SER A 730 -6.93 45.12 23.54
C SER A 730 -6.36 45.98 22.40
N HIS A 731 -6.88 47.20 22.26
CA HIS A 731 -6.38 48.19 21.30
C HIS A 731 -4.88 48.47 21.49
N SER A 732 -4.41 48.61 22.74
CA SER A 732 -3.01 48.88 23.03
C SER A 732 -2.08 47.69 22.70
N THR A 733 -2.52 46.45 22.92
CA THR A 733 -1.78 45.25 22.49
C THR A 733 -1.69 45.17 20.97
N PHE A 734 -2.81 45.42 20.27
CA PHE A 734 -2.86 45.37 18.80
C PHE A 734 -1.97 46.46 18.17
N ARG A 735 -2.12 47.70 18.63
CA ARG A 735 -1.30 48.85 18.21
C ARG A 735 0.20 48.64 18.47
N ALA A 736 0.57 48.07 19.63
CA ALA A 736 1.97 47.79 19.95
C ALA A 736 2.57 46.72 19.02
N PHE A 737 1.78 45.78 18.54
CA PHE A 737 2.24 44.76 17.56
C PHE A 737 2.41 45.34 16.15
N LEU A 738 1.56 46.29 15.74
CA LEU A 738 1.65 46.96 14.43
C LEU A 738 2.64 48.15 14.39
N ALA A 739 3.45 48.32 15.43
CA ALA A 739 4.43 49.40 15.52
C ALA A 739 5.72 49.08 14.73
N PRO A 740 6.44 50.10 14.21
CA PRO A 740 7.78 49.91 13.66
C PRO A 740 8.72 49.23 14.68
N PRO A 741 9.63 48.33 14.24
CA PRO A 741 10.12 48.20 12.87
C PRO A 741 9.33 47.24 11.95
N ILE A 742 8.23 46.64 12.42
CA ILE A 742 7.46 45.63 11.65
C ILE A 742 7.07 46.15 10.26
N ARG A 743 7.44 45.39 9.22
CA ARG A 743 7.17 45.67 7.80
C ARG A 743 6.03 44.83 7.22
N GLY A 744 5.64 43.73 7.87
CA GLY A 744 4.51 42.90 7.44
C GLY A 744 3.94 42.04 8.57
N VAL A 745 2.64 41.76 8.54
CA VAL A 745 1.97 40.92 9.54
C VAL A 745 1.01 39.91 8.91
N VAL A 746 1.14 38.65 9.32
CA VAL A 746 0.16 37.59 9.08
C VAL A 746 -0.91 37.62 10.18
N LEU A 747 -2.15 37.96 9.82
CA LEU A 747 -3.28 38.04 10.74
C LEU A 747 -4.06 36.71 10.76
N GLN A 748 -3.95 35.91 11.83
CA GLN A 748 -4.85 34.77 12.04
C GLN A 748 -6.20 35.27 12.56
N SER A 749 -7.15 35.47 11.65
CA SER A 749 -8.51 35.97 11.90
C SER A 749 -9.53 34.84 12.13
N PHE A 750 -10.81 35.15 12.31
CA PHE A 750 -11.84 34.18 12.69
C PHE A 750 -12.51 33.50 11.48
N GLY A 751 -12.43 32.17 11.42
CA GLY A 751 -13.13 31.37 10.40
C GLY A 751 -12.69 31.73 8.99
N SER A 752 -13.63 32.10 8.13
CA SER A 752 -13.40 32.51 6.74
C SER A 752 -12.79 33.92 6.58
N GLY A 753 -11.90 34.35 7.47
CA GLY A 753 -11.20 35.63 7.37
C GLY A 753 -11.82 36.82 8.13
N ASN A 754 -12.59 36.61 9.21
CA ASN A 754 -13.38 37.67 9.84
C ASN A 754 -12.68 38.39 11.01
N ILE A 755 -12.90 39.70 11.14
CA ILE A 755 -12.54 40.53 12.32
C ILE A 755 -13.83 41.15 12.91
N PRO A 756 -13.88 41.52 14.21
CA PRO A 756 -15.07 42.16 14.78
C PRO A 756 -15.31 43.56 14.17
N SER A 757 -16.26 43.68 13.25
CA SER A 757 -16.55 44.93 12.51
C SER A 757 -17.04 46.09 13.40
N ASN A 758 -17.50 45.79 14.61
CA ASN A 758 -17.89 46.78 15.62
C ASN A 758 -16.70 47.38 16.40
N ARG A 759 -15.47 46.87 16.20
CA ARG A 759 -14.23 47.39 16.81
C ARG A 759 -13.53 48.36 15.86
N THR A 760 -14.09 49.55 15.70
CA THR A 760 -13.50 50.61 14.86
C THR A 760 -12.07 50.96 15.28
N ASP A 761 -11.77 50.85 16.58
CA ASP A 761 -10.43 51.03 17.15
C ASP A 761 -9.36 50.07 16.59
N LEU A 762 -9.74 48.87 16.14
CA LEU A 762 -8.82 47.94 15.49
C LEU A 762 -8.74 48.18 13.97
N ILE A 763 -9.86 48.57 13.37
CA ILE A 763 -9.97 48.95 11.95
C ILE A 763 -9.12 50.20 11.63
N ASP A 764 -9.13 51.19 12.51
CA ASP A 764 -8.40 52.44 12.31
C ASP A 764 -6.88 52.26 12.49
N GLU A 765 -6.42 51.35 13.36
CA GLU A 765 -4.99 50.96 13.44
C GLU A 765 -4.55 50.15 12.22
N LEU A 766 -5.42 49.31 11.64
CA LEU A 766 -5.16 48.64 10.36
C LEU A 766 -5.05 49.64 9.21
N ARG A 767 -5.97 50.62 9.12
CA ARG A 767 -5.87 51.69 8.11
C ARG A 767 -4.61 52.51 8.29
N ALA A 768 -4.26 52.87 9.53
CA ALA A 768 -3.03 53.58 9.83
C ALA A 768 -1.76 52.76 9.50
N ALA A 769 -1.85 51.43 9.40
CA ALA A 769 -0.77 50.57 8.91
C ALA A 769 -0.75 50.45 7.38
N ASP A 770 -1.91 50.38 6.72
CA ASP A 770 -2.06 50.40 5.26
C ASP A 770 -1.56 51.73 4.66
N GLU A 771 -1.92 52.86 5.27
CA GLU A 771 -1.42 54.21 4.94
C GLU A 771 0.11 54.36 5.06
N ARG A 772 0.80 53.45 5.77
CA ARG A 772 2.27 53.40 5.85
C ARG A 772 2.93 52.63 4.69
N GLY A 773 2.17 51.95 3.81
CA GLY A 773 2.77 51.28 2.65
C GLY A 773 1.94 50.22 1.92
N CYS A 774 0.64 50.42 1.69
CA CYS A 774 -0.18 49.56 0.82
C CYS A 774 -1.33 50.34 0.14
N PRO A 775 -1.71 49.93 -1.09
CA PRO A 775 -3.11 50.09 -1.51
C PRO A 775 -3.71 48.77 -2.03
N ASN A 776 -5.01 48.57 -1.77
CA ASN A 776 -5.96 47.59 -2.34
C ASN A 776 -5.54 46.11 -2.45
N GLY A 777 -6.32 45.23 -1.81
CA GLY A 777 -6.30 43.77 -1.95
C GLY A 777 -7.73 43.22 -1.94
N THR A 778 -7.96 42.06 -2.55
CA THR A 778 -9.31 41.46 -2.69
C THR A 778 -9.40 40.15 -1.90
N VAL A 779 -10.30 40.09 -0.91
CA VAL A 779 -10.70 38.88 -0.15
C VAL A 779 -12.04 38.35 -0.72
N ALA A 780 -12.41 37.11 -0.42
CA ALA A 780 -13.68 36.52 -0.86
C ALA A 780 -14.92 37.20 -0.24
N GLU A 781 -15.88 37.58 -1.09
CA GLU A 781 -17.10 38.35 -0.75
C GLU A 781 -18.21 37.53 -0.06
N ILE A 782 -17.89 36.79 1.02
CA ILE A 782 -18.84 35.86 1.68
C ILE A 782 -19.57 36.51 2.87
N TYR A 783 -18.93 37.41 3.61
CA TYR A 783 -19.51 38.06 4.80
C TYR A 783 -19.11 39.54 4.90
N ASP A 784 -20.04 40.36 5.39
CA ASP A 784 -19.87 41.81 5.61
C ASP A 784 -18.67 42.12 6.53
N THR A 785 -18.43 41.27 7.55
CA THR A 785 -17.27 41.32 8.45
C THR A 785 -15.92 41.02 7.78
N GLY A 786 -15.92 40.30 6.65
CA GLY A 786 -14.72 40.04 5.83
C GLY A 786 -14.46 41.17 4.85
N LYS A 787 -15.51 41.77 4.28
CA LYS A 787 -15.42 42.88 3.33
C LYS A 787 -14.65 44.08 3.89
N VAL A 788 -14.83 44.40 5.17
CA VAL A 788 -14.10 45.48 5.86
C VAL A 788 -12.57 45.32 5.71
N LEU A 789 -12.04 44.10 5.63
CA LEU A 789 -10.60 43.88 5.42
C LEU A 789 -10.17 44.07 3.95
N CYS A 790 -11.05 43.80 2.96
CA CYS A 790 -10.81 44.17 1.55
C CYS A 790 -10.67 45.68 1.40
N ASP A 791 -11.63 46.42 1.99
CA ASP A 791 -11.74 47.87 1.91
C ASP A 791 -10.60 48.59 2.68
N LEU A 792 -9.79 47.82 3.44
CA LEU A 792 -8.57 48.22 4.15
C LEU A 792 -7.27 47.69 3.50
N GLY A 793 -7.32 47.21 2.26
CA GLY A 793 -6.13 46.79 1.51
C GLY A 793 -5.52 45.44 1.90
N VAL A 794 -6.10 44.71 2.86
CA VAL A 794 -5.53 43.48 3.43
C VAL A 794 -5.59 42.33 2.41
N ILE A 795 -4.45 41.67 2.22
CA ILE A 795 -4.33 40.52 1.31
C ILE A 795 -4.89 39.26 2.01
N PRO A 796 -5.76 38.48 1.35
CA PRO A 796 -6.22 37.19 1.86
C PRO A 796 -5.08 36.15 1.93
N GLY A 797 -5.05 35.37 3.02
CA GLY A 797 -4.21 34.17 3.10
C GLY A 797 -4.86 32.91 2.49
N TYR A 798 -6.18 32.92 2.28
CA TYR A 798 -7.00 31.77 1.90
C TYR A 798 -6.68 30.49 2.70
N ASP A 799 -6.07 29.50 2.07
CA ASP A 799 -5.75 28.16 2.59
C ASP A 799 -4.26 27.99 2.99
N MET A 800 -3.43 29.04 2.88
CA MET A 800 -2.04 29.00 3.37
C MET A 800 -1.97 28.65 4.85
N THR A 801 -1.06 27.73 5.21
CA THR A 801 -0.71 27.54 6.63
C THR A 801 -0.07 28.82 7.19
N PRO A 802 -0.22 29.12 8.50
CA PRO A 802 0.39 30.30 9.08
C PRO A 802 1.92 30.35 8.94
N GLU A 803 2.58 29.19 8.96
CA GLU A 803 4.01 29.04 8.71
C GLU A 803 4.35 29.40 7.25
N ALA A 804 3.62 28.86 6.28
CA ALA A 804 3.80 29.18 4.87
C ALA A 804 3.56 30.66 4.59
N ALA A 805 2.49 31.24 5.14
CA ALA A 805 2.19 32.66 5.01
C ALA A 805 3.29 33.56 5.60
N LEU A 806 3.87 33.19 6.76
CA LEU A 806 4.93 33.96 7.40
C LEU A 806 6.26 33.85 6.63
N SER A 807 6.66 32.65 6.23
CA SER A 807 7.85 32.41 5.41
C SER A 807 7.75 33.08 4.04
N LYS A 808 6.57 33.04 3.40
CA LYS A 808 6.28 33.72 2.15
C LYS A 808 6.40 35.23 2.31
N LEU A 809 5.85 35.80 3.37
CA LEU A 809 5.92 37.24 3.65
C LEU A 809 7.37 37.71 3.89
N ALA A 810 8.16 36.94 4.66
CA ALA A 810 9.58 37.22 4.88
C ALA A 810 10.39 37.18 3.57
N TYR A 811 10.13 36.20 2.70
CA TYR A 811 10.76 36.05 1.38
C TYR A 811 10.34 37.19 0.43
N VAL A 812 9.03 37.45 0.29
CA VAL A 812 8.49 38.47 -0.60
C VAL A 812 8.94 39.88 -0.20
N ILE A 813 9.06 40.20 1.10
CA ILE A 813 9.58 41.50 1.54
C ILE A 813 11.11 41.57 1.35
N GLY A 814 11.84 40.47 1.62
CA GLY A 814 13.30 40.35 1.45
C GLY A 814 13.81 40.50 0.01
N LYS A 815 12.95 40.27 -0.99
CA LYS A 815 13.21 40.56 -2.41
C LYS A 815 13.26 42.07 -2.69
N GLU A 816 14.42 42.70 -2.49
CA GLU A 816 14.62 44.14 -2.71
C GLU A 816 14.37 44.57 -4.17
N GLU A 817 14.49 43.64 -5.13
CA GLU A 817 14.28 43.86 -6.56
C GLU A 817 12.80 43.98 -6.98
N TRP A 818 11.85 43.69 -6.09
CA TRP A 818 10.41 43.75 -6.39
C TRP A 818 9.76 45.05 -5.87
N SER A 819 8.94 45.69 -6.71
CA SER A 819 8.11 46.81 -6.27
C SER A 819 7.00 46.35 -5.32
N LEU A 820 6.36 47.29 -4.60
CA LEU A 820 5.26 46.98 -3.68
C LEU A 820 4.09 46.26 -4.38
N GLU A 821 3.81 46.64 -5.62
CA GLU A 821 2.77 46.05 -6.47
C GLU A 821 3.12 44.61 -6.86
N VAL A 822 4.38 44.36 -7.24
CA VAL A 822 4.89 43.00 -7.50
C VAL A 822 4.85 42.16 -6.23
N LYS A 823 5.24 42.72 -5.08
CA LYS A 823 5.16 42.03 -3.78
C LYS A 823 3.73 41.63 -3.42
N LYS A 824 2.75 42.54 -3.61
CA LYS A 824 1.32 42.24 -3.47
C LYS A 824 0.88 41.10 -4.40
N GLN A 825 1.25 41.17 -5.68
CA GLN A 825 0.94 40.14 -6.66
C GLN A 825 1.54 38.77 -6.28
N MET A 826 2.79 38.74 -5.80
CA MET A 826 3.46 37.51 -5.38
C MET A 826 2.90 36.93 -4.07
N MET A 827 2.35 37.75 -3.17
CA MET A 827 1.55 37.25 -2.04
C MET A 827 0.26 36.58 -2.50
N GLN A 828 -0.37 37.07 -3.58
CA GLN A 828 -1.64 36.57 -4.13
C GLN A 828 -1.51 35.42 -5.15
N SER A 829 -0.33 35.20 -5.75
CA SER A 829 -0.06 34.04 -6.61
C SER A 829 0.43 32.84 -5.81
N ASN A 830 0.26 31.63 -6.33
CA ASN A 830 0.85 30.41 -5.76
C ASN A 830 2.33 30.31 -6.21
N LEU A 831 3.27 30.25 -5.27
CA LEU A 831 4.71 30.24 -5.56
C LEU A 831 5.37 28.86 -5.39
N ARG A 832 4.84 28.01 -4.49
CA ARG A 832 5.41 26.73 -4.05
C ARG A 832 4.36 25.66 -3.70
N GLY A 833 3.11 25.89 -4.06
CA GLY A 833 1.97 25.03 -3.71
C GLY A 833 1.25 25.41 -2.43
N GLU A 834 1.55 26.57 -1.85
CA GLU A 834 1.00 27.02 -0.57
C GLU A 834 -0.46 27.51 -0.63
N LEU A 835 -1.00 27.72 -1.83
CA LEU A 835 -2.23 28.48 -2.07
C LEU A 835 -3.07 27.90 -3.23
N THR A 836 -4.37 27.66 -3.02
CA THR A 836 -5.30 27.29 -4.11
C THR A 836 -5.84 28.55 -4.80
N ALA A 837 -5.64 28.70 -6.12
CA ALA A 837 -6.09 29.92 -6.82
C ALA A 837 -7.59 29.92 -7.15
N LEU A 838 -8.26 31.07 -6.92
CA LEU A 838 -9.71 31.25 -7.14
C LEU A 838 -10.22 31.11 -8.58
N LYS A 839 -9.32 30.99 -9.56
CA LYS A 839 -9.66 30.69 -10.95
C LYS A 839 -8.72 29.63 -11.49
N ALA A 840 -9.24 28.41 -11.62
CA ALA A 840 -8.83 27.56 -12.73
C ALA A 840 -9.00 28.35 -14.05
N PRO A 841 -8.11 28.18 -15.04
CA PRO A 841 -8.36 28.72 -16.38
C PRO A 841 -9.71 28.18 -16.87
N LYS A 842 -10.51 29.02 -17.55
CA LYS A 842 -11.74 28.55 -18.18
C LYS A 842 -11.36 27.54 -19.27
N ILE A 843 -11.60 26.27 -18.99
CA ILE A 843 -11.58 25.21 -19.98
C ILE A 843 -12.66 25.56 -21.00
N GLU A 844 -12.28 25.81 -22.26
CA GLU A 844 -13.23 26.02 -23.35
C GLU A 844 -13.93 24.67 -23.65
N ASP A 845 -15.21 24.71 -24.05
CA ASP A 845 -16.24 23.65 -23.87
C ASP A 845 -16.04 22.27 -24.57
N PHE A 846 -14.80 21.81 -24.77
CA PHE A 846 -14.43 20.50 -25.31
C PHE A 846 -13.28 19.87 -24.51
N ASP A 847 -13.50 19.60 -23.22
CA ASP A 847 -12.57 18.79 -22.43
C ASP A 847 -12.44 17.39 -23.05
N LEU A 848 -11.21 17.05 -23.44
CA LEU A 848 -10.85 15.80 -24.11
C LEU A 848 -10.90 14.59 -23.17
N VAL A 849 -10.48 14.75 -21.92
CA VAL A 849 -10.52 13.67 -20.91
C VAL A 849 -11.99 13.33 -20.65
N ASP A 850 -12.80 14.35 -20.48
CA ASP A 850 -14.25 14.27 -20.26
C ASP A 850 -14.99 13.67 -21.49
N ALA A 851 -14.56 14.01 -22.71
CA ALA A 851 -15.10 13.42 -23.94
C ALA A 851 -14.74 11.94 -24.11
N VAL A 852 -13.51 11.54 -23.76
CA VAL A 852 -13.10 10.13 -23.75
C VAL A 852 -13.80 9.38 -22.61
N ALA A 853 -13.91 9.96 -21.42
CA ALA A 853 -14.59 9.37 -20.27
C ALA A 853 -16.08 9.11 -20.54
N ARG A 854 -16.80 10.08 -21.12
CA ARG A 854 -18.18 9.89 -21.61
C ARG A 854 -18.30 8.76 -22.63
N SER A 855 -17.27 8.57 -23.48
CA SER A 855 -17.21 7.50 -24.49
C SER A 855 -16.82 6.13 -23.91
N LEU A 856 -16.19 6.10 -22.72
CA LEU A 856 -15.81 4.90 -21.97
C LEU A 856 -16.77 4.60 -20.80
N HIS A 857 -17.81 5.42 -20.61
CA HIS A 857 -18.77 5.38 -19.49
C HIS A 857 -18.14 5.49 -18.09
N LEU A 858 -16.94 6.08 -17.98
CA LEU A 858 -16.29 6.39 -16.70
C LEU A 858 -17.03 7.54 -16.00
N SER A 859 -17.15 7.47 -14.68
CA SER A 859 -17.98 8.44 -13.93
C SER A 859 -17.49 8.78 -12.52
N SER A 860 -16.51 8.08 -11.97
CA SER A 860 -15.85 8.51 -10.73
C SER A 860 -14.70 9.48 -11.03
N PRO A 861 -14.43 10.49 -10.17
CA PRO A 861 -13.29 11.39 -10.34
C PRO A 861 -11.94 10.65 -10.42
N GLN A 862 -11.82 9.52 -9.71
CA GLN A 862 -10.60 8.71 -9.64
C GLN A 862 -10.28 7.98 -10.96
N GLU A 863 -11.31 7.67 -11.77
CA GLU A 863 -11.12 7.17 -13.14
C GLU A 863 -10.73 8.29 -14.11
N LEU A 864 -11.27 9.50 -13.91
CA LEU A 864 -10.90 10.68 -14.71
C LEU A 864 -9.44 11.07 -14.48
N ASP A 865 -8.99 11.08 -13.22
CA ASP A 865 -7.60 11.34 -12.85
C ASP A 865 -6.65 10.31 -13.48
N GLN A 866 -6.94 9.00 -13.34
CA GLN A 866 -6.13 7.92 -13.95
C GLN A 866 -6.14 7.94 -15.48
N LEU A 867 -7.26 8.34 -16.10
CA LEU A 867 -7.34 8.54 -17.54
C LEU A 867 -6.44 9.70 -17.98
N GLY A 868 -6.44 10.81 -17.22
CA GLY A 868 -5.53 11.94 -17.42
C GLY A 868 -4.06 11.55 -17.29
N GLU A 869 -3.69 10.88 -16.19
CA GLU A 869 -2.32 10.37 -15.95
C GLU A 869 -1.84 9.44 -17.07
N THR A 870 -2.74 8.70 -17.72
CA THR A 870 -2.40 7.79 -18.83
C THR A 870 -2.33 8.50 -20.18
N LEU A 871 -3.29 9.37 -20.49
CA LEU A 871 -3.38 10.05 -21.79
C LEU A 871 -2.37 11.18 -21.95
N PHE A 872 -2.22 12.05 -20.95
CA PHE A 872 -1.43 13.27 -21.10
C PHE A 872 0.06 13.01 -21.41
N PRO A 873 0.78 12.08 -20.73
CA PRO A 873 2.15 11.75 -21.10
C PRO A 873 2.26 11.19 -22.53
N ALA A 874 1.30 10.37 -22.98
CA ALA A 874 1.29 9.84 -24.34
C ALA A 874 1.11 10.96 -25.40
N MET A 875 0.21 11.92 -25.13
CA MET A 875 -0.01 13.07 -26.01
C MET A 875 1.17 14.04 -26.04
N ILE A 876 1.80 14.33 -24.88
CA ILE A 876 3.02 15.15 -24.83
C ILE A 876 4.14 14.46 -25.62
N ASN A 877 4.33 13.15 -25.44
CA ASN A 877 5.36 12.41 -26.17
C ASN A 877 5.16 12.45 -27.69
N ALA A 878 3.91 12.44 -28.18
CA ALA A 878 3.59 12.65 -29.59
C ALA A 878 3.92 14.09 -30.06
N ALA A 879 3.52 15.11 -29.30
CA ALA A 879 3.82 16.52 -29.63
C ALA A 879 5.33 16.83 -29.64
N VAL A 880 6.09 16.20 -28.74
CA VAL A 880 7.57 16.24 -28.71
C VAL A 880 8.16 15.54 -29.94
N ALA A 881 7.60 14.40 -30.36
CA ALA A 881 8.07 13.66 -31.53
C ALA A 881 7.80 14.39 -32.86
N GLU A 882 6.69 15.15 -32.95
CA GLU A 882 6.40 16.04 -34.08
C GLU A 882 7.19 17.35 -34.03
N GLY A 883 7.76 17.71 -32.88
CA GLY A 883 8.49 18.96 -32.68
C GLY A 883 7.62 20.22 -32.58
N ASP A 884 6.36 20.09 -32.13
CA ASP A 884 5.40 21.21 -32.08
C ASP A 884 5.25 21.79 -30.65
N PRO A 885 5.89 22.94 -30.33
CA PRO A 885 5.77 23.55 -29.00
C PRO A 885 4.39 24.14 -28.75
N LYS A 886 3.59 24.42 -29.79
CA LYS A 886 2.21 24.92 -29.62
C LYS A 886 1.29 23.79 -29.16
N LYS A 887 1.47 22.56 -29.68
CA LYS A 887 0.76 21.38 -29.15
C LYS A 887 1.11 21.12 -27.69
N ILE A 888 2.39 21.22 -27.30
CA ILE A 888 2.78 21.09 -25.88
C ILE A 888 2.14 22.21 -25.03
N ASN A 889 2.15 23.45 -25.51
CA ASN A 889 1.50 24.57 -24.82
C ASN A 889 -0.01 24.35 -24.64
N ASN A 890 -0.70 23.84 -25.66
CA ASN A 890 -2.13 23.54 -25.61
C ASN A 890 -2.41 22.38 -24.65
N LEU A 891 -1.60 21.31 -24.66
CA LEU A 891 -1.72 20.21 -23.71
C LEU A 891 -1.52 20.68 -22.26
N LYS A 892 -0.55 21.57 -22.02
CA LYS A 892 -0.38 22.22 -20.70
C LYS A 892 -1.62 23.03 -20.30
N ALA A 893 -2.27 23.72 -21.24
CA ALA A 893 -3.50 24.46 -20.99
C ALA A 893 -4.72 23.55 -20.69
N TYR A 894 -4.79 22.37 -21.32
CA TYR A 894 -5.73 21.29 -20.94
C TYR A 894 -5.34 20.56 -19.65
N GLY A 895 -4.20 20.92 -19.04
CA GLY A 895 -3.80 20.47 -17.70
C GLY A 895 -2.77 19.34 -17.65
N ALA A 896 -2.12 19.00 -18.76
CA ALA A 896 -1.07 18.00 -18.81
C ALA A 896 0.18 18.42 -18.00
N ASP A 897 0.66 17.56 -17.09
CA ASP A 897 1.95 17.77 -16.44
C ASP A 897 3.13 17.45 -17.38
N LEU A 898 4.01 18.44 -17.55
CA LEU A 898 5.23 18.32 -18.35
C LEU A 898 6.37 17.59 -17.62
N SER A 899 6.29 17.44 -16.28
CA SER A 899 7.18 16.52 -15.53
C SER A 899 6.69 15.07 -15.48
N GLY A 900 5.50 14.77 -16.02
CA GLY A 900 4.93 13.44 -16.07
C GLY A 900 5.85 12.44 -16.80
N THR A 901 5.84 11.18 -16.34
CA THR A 901 6.64 10.11 -16.94
C THR A 901 5.76 9.08 -17.64
N ASN A 902 6.30 8.47 -18.70
CA ASN A 902 5.67 7.32 -19.36
C ASN A 902 6.08 5.99 -18.69
N HIS A 903 5.59 4.85 -19.22
CA HIS A 903 5.89 3.52 -18.68
C HIS A 903 7.39 3.14 -18.62
N ASP A 904 8.29 3.87 -19.29
CA ASP A 904 9.74 3.70 -19.16
C ASP A 904 10.38 4.59 -18.06
N GLN A 905 9.57 5.32 -17.29
CA GLN A 905 9.97 6.41 -16.39
C GLN A 905 10.64 7.59 -17.12
N ARG A 906 10.44 7.71 -18.45
CA ARG A 906 10.97 8.82 -19.26
C ARG A 906 9.98 10.00 -19.26
N THR A 907 10.49 11.19 -18.99
CA THR A 907 9.77 12.47 -19.17
C THR A 907 9.84 12.95 -20.61
N ALA A 908 9.00 13.93 -20.96
CA ALA A 908 9.05 14.65 -22.24
C ALA A 908 10.46 15.14 -22.62
N LEU A 909 11.24 15.60 -21.62
CA LEU A 909 12.59 16.12 -21.81
C LEU A 909 13.59 15.03 -22.25
N HIS A 910 13.44 13.78 -21.77
CA HIS A 910 14.27 12.66 -22.25
C HIS A 910 14.10 12.44 -23.76
N LEU A 911 12.85 12.47 -24.24
CA LEU A 911 12.54 12.28 -25.66
C LEU A 911 13.03 13.46 -26.50
N ALA A 912 12.88 14.70 -26.02
CA ALA A 912 13.40 15.88 -26.70
C ALA A 912 14.93 15.83 -26.89
N CYS A 913 15.66 15.36 -25.86
CA CYS A 913 17.11 15.12 -25.92
C CYS A 913 17.47 13.92 -26.83
N GLN A 914 16.68 12.86 -26.83
CA GLN A 914 16.84 11.69 -27.72
C GLN A 914 16.62 12.05 -29.20
N LEU A 915 15.75 13.02 -29.50
CA LEU A 915 15.44 13.49 -30.85
C LEU A 915 16.35 14.63 -31.34
N GLY A 916 17.18 15.20 -30.47
CA GLY A 916 18.05 16.34 -30.82
C GLY A 916 17.29 17.67 -30.99
N ASN A 917 16.05 17.79 -30.53
CA ASN A 917 15.23 18.99 -30.76
C ASN A 917 15.50 20.09 -29.71
N VAL A 918 16.42 21.00 -30.06
CA VAL A 918 16.85 22.14 -29.22
C VAL A 918 15.68 23.04 -28.82
N GLU A 919 14.75 23.34 -29.73
CA GLU A 919 13.62 24.26 -29.44
C GLU A 919 12.67 23.66 -28.40
N ILE A 920 12.35 22.37 -28.51
CA ILE A 920 11.50 21.66 -27.56
C ILE A 920 12.22 21.47 -26.22
N VAL A 921 13.52 21.15 -26.21
CA VAL A 921 14.32 21.13 -24.98
C VAL A 921 14.24 22.49 -24.28
N LYS A 922 14.49 23.58 -25.00
CA LYS A 922 14.46 24.94 -24.46
C LYS A 922 13.09 25.29 -23.90
N TYR A 923 12.01 24.97 -24.61
CA TYR A 923 10.64 25.19 -24.15
C TYR A 923 10.31 24.39 -22.87
N LEU A 924 10.71 23.11 -22.79
CA LEU A 924 10.48 22.27 -21.61
C LEU A 924 11.29 22.76 -20.39
N LEU A 925 12.53 23.21 -20.58
CA LEU A 925 13.35 23.81 -19.52
C LEU A 925 12.75 25.13 -19.03
N GLN A 926 12.27 26.00 -19.93
CA GLN A 926 11.55 27.23 -19.58
C GLN A 926 10.19 26.99 -18.89
N ASN A 927 9.69 25.75 -18.87
CA ASN A 927 8.52 25.35 -18.09
C ASN A 927 8.89 24.61 -16.78
N GLY A 928 10.18 24.57 -16.41
CA GLY A 928 10.64 24.03 -15.13
C GLY A 928 10.62 22.49 -15.04
N VAL A 929 10.78 21.77 -16.16
CA VAL A 929 10.92 20.31 -16.15
C VAL A 929 12.30 19.91 -15.62
N SER A 930 12.35 19.09 -14.57
CA SER A 930 13.62 18.74 -13.89
C SER A 930 14.58 17.94 -14.81
N VAL A 931 15.82 18.43 -14.88
CA VAL A 931 16.94 17.80 -15.61
C VAL A 931 17.55 16.59 -14.90
N HIS A 932 17.12 16.29 -13.67
CA HIS A 932 17.68 15.21 -12.85
C HIS A 932 16.89 13.91 -12.90
N VAL A 933 15.63 13.92 -13.38
CA VAL A 933 14.78 12.72 -13.47
C VAL A 933 15.52 11.63 -14.25
N ARG A 934 15.41 10.37 -13.80
CA ARG A 934 16.10 9.22 -14.39
C ARG A 934 15.10 8.19 -14.90
N ASP A 935 15.38 7.60 -16.06
CA ASP A 935 14.58 6.52 -16.63
C ASP A 935 14.82 5.15 -15.96
N ARG A 936 14.07 4.13 -16.39
CA ARG A 936 14.23 2.73 -15.95
C ARG A 936 15.65 2.16 -16.10
N TYR A 937 16.48 2.75 -16.97
CA TYR A 937 17.87 2.37 -17.22
C TYR A 937 18.87 3.20 -16.39
N ASP A 938 18.39 4.05 -15.48
CA ASP A 938 19.13 5.02 -14.65
C ASP A 938 19.74 6.21 -15.42
N ARG A 939 19.25 6.49 -16.63
CA ARG A 939 19.76 7.54 -17.51
C ARG A 939 18.99 8.85 -17.30
N THR A 940 19.69 9.98 -17.25
CA THR A 940 19.11 11.34 -17.23
C THR A 940 18.93 11.89 -18.65
N PRO A 941 18.19 13.00 -18.87
CA PRO A 941 18.17 13.70 -20.15
C PRO A 941 19.56 14.13 -20.64
N LEU A 942 20.50 14.42 -19.73
CA LEU A 942 21.90 14.72 -20.08
C LEU A 942 22.60 13.49 -20.66
N LEU A 943 22.38 12.30 -20.11
CA LEU A 943 22.92 11.05 -20.66
C LEU A 943 22.27 10.69 -22.01
N GLU A 944 20.99 11.00 -22.23
CA GLU A 944 20.37 10.91 -23.56
C GLU A 944 21.04 11.88 -24.56
N ALA A 945 21.25 13.15 -24.19
CA ALA A 945 21.90 14.15 -25.04
C ALA A 945 23.38 13.83 -25.36
N VAL A 946 24.11 13.22 -24.42
CA VAL A 946 25.45 12.66 -24.66
C VAL A 946 25.39 11.42 -25.55
N SER A 947 24.31 10.63 -25.48
CA SER A 947 24.12 9.47 -26.37
C SER A 947 23.87 9.85 -27.83
N THR A 948 23.32 11.04 -28.07
CA THR A 948 23.02 11.62 -29.40
C THR A 948 24.07 12.62 -29.90
N ASP A 949 25.15 12.86 -29.13
CA ASP A 949 26.20 13.85 -29.41
C ASP A 949 25.68 15.30 -29.62
N SER A 950 24.56 15.64 -28.99
CA SER A 950 23.89 16.94 -29.15
C SER A 950 24.50 18.02 -28.25
N HIS A 951 25.67 18.54 -28.63
CA HIS A 951 26.47 19.49 -27.83
C HIS A 951 25.71 20.74 -27.34
N GLU A 952 24.80 21.30 -28.15
CA GLU A 952 23.97 22.45 -27.73
C GLU A 952 22.97 22.09 -26.61
N ILE A 953 22.33 20.91 -26.71
CA ILE A 953 21.43 20.38 -25.68
C ILE A 953 22.20 20.09 -24.39
N ILE A 954 23.40 19.52 -24.50
CA ILE A 954 24.29 19.28 -23.35
C ILE A 954 24.58 20.61 -22.63
N GLN A 955 24.93 21.67 -23.35
CA GLN A 955 25.17 23.00 -22.77
C GLN A 955 23.91 23.60 -22.12
N LEU A 956 22.73 23.49 -22.75
CA LEU A 956 21.48 23.96 -22.16
C LEU A 956 21.16 23.23 -20.84
N LEU A 957 21.35 21.92 -20.78
CA LEU A 957 21.13 21.12 -19.57
C LEU A 957 22.16 21.45 -18.47
N ILE A 958 23.44 21.65 -18.83
CA ILE A 958 24.53 22.04 -17.92
C ILE A 958 24.31 23.46 -17.37
N ASN A 959 23.69 24.36 -18.14
CA ASN A 959 23.27 25.68 -17.67
C ASN A 959 22.09 25.61 -16.69
N CYS A 960 21.19 24.64 -16.85
CA CYS A 960 20.18 24.25 -15.83
C CYS A 960 20.74 23.41 -14.67
N GLY A 961 22.07 23.19 -14.59
CA GLY A 961 22.70 22.48 -13.47
C GLY A 961 22.66 20.94 -13.56
N ALA A 962 22.30 20.37 -14.71
CA ALA A 962 22.50 18.95 -14.96
C ALA A 962 23.99 18.58 -14.84
N HIS A 963 24.27 17.33 -14.44
CA HIS A 963 25.60 16.79 -14.25
C HIS A 963 25.59 15.29 -14.51
N LEU A 964 26.74 14.73 -14.89
CA LEU A 964 26.88 13.29 -15.12
C LEU A 964 26.67 12.51 -13.83
N THR A 965 25.77 11.52 -13.88
CA THR A 965 25.47 10.60 -12.78
C THR A 965 26.28 9.31 -12.96
N GLY A 966 26.94 8.86 -11.89
CA GLY A 966 27.75 7.63 -11.92
C GLY A 966 28.93 7.67 -10.94
N SER A 967 29.79 6.64 -11.03
CA SER A 967 31.13 6.68 -10.44
C SER A 967 32.15 7.14 -11.48
N SER A 968 33.27 7.73 -11.05
CA SER A 968 34.35 8.13 -11.96
C SER A 968 34.89 6.96 -12.80
N ARG A 969 34.85 5.73 -12.27
CA ARG A 969 35.21 4.51 -13.04
C ARG A 969 34.19 4.15 -14.12
N ALA A 970 32.90 4.41 -13.88
CA ALA A 970 31.86 4.20 -14.89
C ALA A 970 31.93 5.26 -15.98
N VAL A 971 32.25 6.51 -15.64
CA VAL A 971 32.54 7.56 -16.63
C VAL A 971 33.81 7.21 -17.42
N GLY A 972 34.88 6.80 -16.74
CA GLY A 972 36.13 6.31 -17.35
C GLY A 972 35.92 5.13 -18.31
N GLU A 973 35.02 4.19 -17.99
CA GLU A 973 34.61 3.12 -18.89
C GLU A 973 33.93 3.66 -20.16
N GLN A 974 33.00 4.61 -20.03
CA GLN A 974 32.35 5.22 -21.21
C GLN A 974 33.33 6.05 -22.07
N LEU A 975 34.29 6.73 -21.44
CA LEU A 975 35.38 7.43 -22.13
C LEU A 975 36.28 6.44 -22.88
N CYS A 976 36.64 5.32 -22.26
CA CYS A 976 37.37 4.23 -22.90
C CYS A 976 36.57 3.62 -24.07
N ALA A 977 35.27 3.41 -23.92
CA ALA A 977 34.39 2.91 -24.97
C ALA A 977 34.22 3.90 -26.14
N ALA A 978 34.28 5.21 -25.89
CA ALA A 978 34.32 6.24 -26.93
C ALA A 978 35.67 6.26 -27.67
N ALA A 979 36.78 6.15 -26.94
CA ALA A 979 38.13 6.07 -27.51
C ALA A 979 38.33 4.80 -28.36
N ALA A 980 37.82 3.64 -27.93
CA ALA A 980 37.84 2.38 -28.68
C ALA A 980 37.11 2.45 -30.05
N ARG A 981 36.20 3.42 -30.20
CA ARG A 981 35.43 3.67 -31.44
C ARG A 981 36.01 4.82 -32.28
N GLY A 982 37.13 5.43 -31.88
CA GLY A 982 37.69 6.61 -32.54
C GLY A 982 36.86 7.89 -32.39
N SER A 983 35.84 7.92 -31.52
CA SER A 983 34.82 8.97 -31.54
C SER A 983 35.20 10.20 -30.72
N ILE A 984 35.94 11.12 -31.36
CA ILE A 984 36.24 12.46 -30.83
C ILE A 984 34.96 13.22 -30.48
N MET A 985 33.89 13.10 -31.27
CA MET A 985 32.62 13.76 -30.99
C MET A 985 32.01 13.28 -29.67
N ARG A 986 32.08 11.97 -29.37
CA ARG A 986 31.59 11.41 -28.10
C ARG A 986 32.42 11.83 -26.90
N LEU A 987 33.75 11.90 -27.06
CA LEU A 987 34.63 12.42 -26.01
C LEU A 987 34.34 13.91 -25.73
N LYS A 988 34.08 14.72 -26.77
CA LYS A 988 33.60 16.11 -26.62
C LYS A 988 32.24 16.18 -25.92
N SER A 989 31.30 15.27 -26.22
CA SER A 989 30.01 15.20 -25.55
C SER A 989 30.15 14.94 -24.05
N TYR A 990 31.01 14.00 -23.65
CA TYR A 990 31.34 13.77 -22.25
C TYR A 990 32.06 14.97 -21.60
N GLN A 991 33.03 15.58 -22.28
CA GLN A 991 33.71 16.79 -21.81
C GLN A 991 32.73 17.94 -21.55
N PHE A 992 31.83 18.25 -22.50
CA PHE A 992 30.82 19.29 -22.34
C PHE A 992 29.80 18.97 -21.24
N ALA A 993 29.57 17.69 -20.94
CA ALA A 993 28.76 17.24 -19.81
C ALA A 993 29.51 17.24 -18.46
N GLY A 994 30.77 17.73 -18.42
CA GLY A 994 31.58 17.84 -17.21
C GLY A 994 32.42 16.60 -16.86
N ALA A 995 32.62 15.67 -17.81
CA ALA A 995 33.55 14.57 -17.59
C ALA A 995 35.01 15.04 -17.62
N ASP A 996 35.76 14.68 -16.59
CA ASP A 996 37.21 14.72 -16.61
C ASP A 996 37.72 13.55 -17.47
N LEU A 997 38.44 13.89 -18.54
CA LEU A 997 38.87 12.95 -19.57
C LEU A 997 40.05 12.06 -19.13
N SER A 998 40.67 12.34 -17.98
CA SER A 998 41.74 11.52 -17.41
C SER A 998 41.23 10.24 -16.74
N GLN A 999 39.93 10.17 -16.42
CA GLN A 999 39.35 9.11 -15.57
C GLN A 999 39.56 7.71 -16.14
N ALA A 1000 40.13 6.84 -15.31
CA ALA A 1000 40.38 5.46 -15.62
C ALA A 1000 39.14 4.56 -15.43
N ASP A 1001 39.05 3.52 -16.25
CA ASP A 1001 38.09 2.43 -16.12
C ASP A 1001 38.36 1.55 -14.88
N PRO A 1002 37.53 0.53 -14.58
CA PRO A 1002 37.75 -0.38 -13.44
C PRO A 1002 39.08 -1.15 -13.45
N SER A 1003 39.81 -1.19 -14.57
CA SER A 1003 41.12 -1.84 -14.74
C SER A 1003 42.31 -0.86 -14.75
N GLY A 1004 42.07 0.43 -14.48
CA GLY A 1004 43.12 1.45 -14.49
C GLY A 1004 43.53 1.93 -15.89
N ARG A 1005 42.81 1.53 -16.94
CA ARG A 1005 43.06 2.03 -18.31
C ARG A 1005 42.30 3.33 -18.52
N THR A 1006 42.94 4.31 -19.13
CA THR A 1006 42.33 5.61 -19.47
C THR A 1006 41.99 5.70 -20.95
N ALA A 1007 41.25 6.72 -21.37
CA ALA A 1007 40.94 6.96 -22.79
C ALA A 1007 42.21 7.01 -23.67
N LEU A 1008 43.34 7.49 -23.14
CA LEU A 1008 44.64 7.52 -23.80
C LEU A 1008 45.19 6.11 -24.06
N HIS A 1009 45.14 5.22 -23.06
CA HIS A 1009 45.58 3.83 -23.19
C HIS A 1009 44.80 3.09 -24.30
N VAL A 1010 43.47 3.32 -24.35
CA VAL A 1010 42.59 2.64 -25.31
C VAL A 1010 42.72 3.22 -26.71
N ALA A 1011 42.83 4.55 -26.86
CA ALA A 1011 43.12 5.19 -28.15
C ALA A 1011 44.48 4.73 -28.72
N ALA A 1012 45.48 4.54 -27.84
CA ALA A 1012 46.80 4.07 -28.22
C ALA A 1012 46.84 2.58 -28.61
N LEU A 1013 46.09 1.73 -27.91
CA LEU A 1013 45.90 0.31 -28.27
C LEU A 1013 45.26 0.14 -29.67
N HIS A 1014 44.27 0.98 -30.00
CA HIS A 1014 43.56 0.91 -31.27
C HIS A 1014 44.21 1.70 -32.41
N GLY A 1015 45.23 2.53 -32.14
CA GLY A 1015 46.00 3.24 -33.17
C GLY A 1015 45.32 4.51 -33.71
N TYR A 1016 44.59 5.26 -32.89
CA TYR A 1016 43.88 6.49 -33.30
C TYR A 1016 44.66 7.77 -32.91
N PRO A 1017 45.56 8.31 -33.77
CA PRO A 1017 46.40 9.44 -33.41
C PRO A 1017 45.61 10.74 -33.16
N GLU A 1018 44.49 10.96 -33.85
CA GLU A 1018 43.66 12.16 -33.67
C GLU A 1018 42.93 12.15 -32.32
N VAL A 1019 42.55 10.97 -31.83
CA VAL A 1019 42.00 10.82 -30.48
C VAL A 1019 43.10 11.03 -29.44
N VAL A 1020 44.27 10.41 -29.62
CA VAL A 1020 45.42 10.60 -28.73
C VAL A 1020 45.79 12.08 -28.63
N GLN A 1021 45.92 12.79 -29.75
CA GLN A 1021 46.21 14.23 -29.79
C GLN A 1021 45.13 15.08 -29.11
N TYR A 1022 43.85 14.69 -29.20
CA TYR A 1022 42.76 15.42 -28.55
C TYR A 1022 42.72 15.21 -27.02
N VAL A 1023 42.98 13.99 -26.51
CA VAL A 1023 42.88 13.72 -25.06
C VAL A 1023 44.20 13.95 -24.30
N LEU A 1024 45.37 13.86 -24.95
CA LEU A 1024 46.68 14.05 -24.33
C LEU A 1024 46.83 15.32 -23.47
N PRO A 1025 46.29 16.51 -23.85
CA PRO A 1025 46.38 17.73 -23.04
C PRO A 1025 45.66 17.69 -21.68
N TYR A 1026 44.84 16.67 -21.43
CA TYR A 1026 44.06 16.52 -20.19
C TYR A 1026 44.68 15.53 -19.19
N PHE A 1027 45.90 15.05 -19.43
CA PHE A 1027 46.64 14.19 -18.49
C PHE A 1027 47.83 14.93 -17.87
N GLU A 1028 47.86 15.04 -16.54
CA GLU A 1028 49.05 15.52 -15.81
C GLU A 1028 50.26 14.58 -15.98
N ASN A 1029 50.01 13.28 -16.16
CA ASN A 1029 51.04 12.28 -16.42
C ASN A 1029 50.61 11.28 -17.53
N PRO A 1030 51.00 11.51 -18.79
CA PRO A 1030 50.76 10.57 -19.90
C PRO A 1030 51.44 9.19 -19.75
N GLN A 1031 52.33 9.03 -18.77
CA GLN A 1031 53.06 7.79 -18.46
C GLN A 1031 52.50 7.08 -17.20
N GLU A 1032 51.27 7.40 -16.78
CA GLU A 1032 50.53 6.58 -15.83
C GLU A 1032 50.36 5.14 -16.37
N LYS A 1033 50.23 4.17 -15.46
CA LYS A 1033 50.19 2.73 -15.78
C LYS A 1033 48.88 2.10 -15.32
N ASP A 1034 48.33 1.24 -16.17
CA ASP A 1034 47.17 0.41 -15.84
C ASP A 1034 47.49 -0.71 -14.82
N MET A 1035 46.49 -1.50 -14.44
CA MET A 1035 46.69 -2.65 -13.53
C MET A 1035 47.56 -3.79 -14.09
N LEU A 1036 47.94 -3.74 -15.38
CA LEU A 1036 48.92 -4.65 -15.99
C LEU A 1036 50.34 -4.05 -15.97
N GLY A 1037 50.51 -2.84 -15.45
CA GLY A 1037 51.78 -2.12 -15.40
C GLY A 1037 52.18 -1.48 -16.74
N LEU A 1038 51.23 -1.34 -17.69
CA LEU A 1038 51.46 -0.85 -19.04
C LEU A 1038 51.04 0.61 -19.17
N THR A 1039 51.84 1.40 -19.88
CA THR A 1039 51.52 2.78 -20.28
C THR A 1039 50.77 2.80 -21.61
N ALA A 1040 50.19 3.94 -21.99
CA ALA A 1040 49.65 4.15 -23.33
C ALA A 1040 50.72 3.93 -24.43
N LEU A 1041 51.99 4.27 -24.17
CA LEU A 1041 53.09 4.04 -25.11
C LEU A 1041 53.41 2.54 -25.27
N ASP A 1042 53.42 1.75 -24.18
CA ASP A 1042 53.60 0.29 -24.23
C ASP A 1042 52.54 -0.36 -25.15
N TYR A 1043 51.29 0.13 -25.12
CA TYR A 1043 50.22 -0.34 -26.00
C TYR A 1043 50.44 0.05 -27.46
N ALA A 1044 50.85 1.30 -27.75
CA ALA A 1044 51.14 1.76 -29.10
C ALA A 1044 52.31 0.98 -29.74
N GLU A 1045 53.39 0.74 -28.99
CA GLU A 1045 54.55 -0.04 -29.45
C GLU A 1045 54.21 -1.51 -29.71
N ARG A 1046 53.40 -2.13 -28.84
CA ARG A 1046 52.91 -3.51 -29.05
C ARG A 1046 51.93 -3.63 -30.23
N GLY A 1047 51.17 -2.58 -30.52
CA GLY A 1047 50.30 -2.51 -31.70
C GLY A 1047 51.03 -2.19 -33.01
N GLY A 1048 52.26 -1.69 -32.95
CA GLY A 1048 53.01 -1.22 -34.13
C GLY A 1048 52.53 0.14 -34.67
N HIS A 1049 51.81 0.92 -33.86
CA HIS A 1049 51.08 2.12 -34.31
C HIS A 1049 52.00 3.36 -34.41
N VAL A 1050 52.87 3.39 -35.42
CA VAL A 1050 53.92 4.42 -35.61
C VAL A 1050 53.43 5.86 -35.39
N ALA A 1051 52.32 6.25 -36.00
CA ALA A 1051 51.77 7.62 -35.86
C ALA A 1051 51.36 7.97 -34.41
N VAL A 1052 50.89 6.99 -33.63
CA VAL A 1052 50.61 7.19 -32.19
C VAL A 1052 51.91 7.23 -31.39
N ILE A 1053 52.89 6.39 -31.73
CA ILE A 1053 54.21 6.36 -31.07
C ILE A 1053 54.92 7.72 -31.25
N GLU A 1054 54.77 8.35 -32.41
CA GLU A 1054 55.28 9.71 -32.67
C GLU A 1054 54.57 10.75 -31.79
N VAL A 1055 53.23 10.79 -31.77
CA VAL A 1055 52.46 11.73 -30.93
C VAL A 1055 52.75 11.54 -29.43
N LEU A 1056 52.89 10.31 -28.94
CA LEU A 1056 53.21 10.01 -27.54
C LEU A 1056 54.69 10.23 -27.16
N LYS A 1057 55.58 10.46 -28.13
CA LYS A 1057 57.02 10.76 -27.90
C LYS A 1057 57.39 12.21 -28.20
N MET A 1058 56.48 13.00 -28.76
CA MET A 1058 56.64 14.45 -28.77
C MET A 1058 56.55 14.98 -27.34
N PRO A 1059 57.51 15.81 -26.88
CA PRO A 1059 57.37 16.50 -25.61
C PRO A 1059 56.28 17.58 -25.72
N ASN A 1060 55.41 17.65 -24.71
CA ASN A 1060 54.52 18.79 -24.47
C ASN A 1060 55.31 20.04 -24.06
#